data_AF-A0A093Y918-F1
#
_entry.id   AF-A0A093Y918-F1
#
_cell.length_a   1.000
_cell.length_b   1.000
_cell.length_c   1.000
_cell.angle_alpha   90.00
_cell.angle_beta   90.00
_cell.angle_gamma   90.00
#
_symmetry.space_group_name_H-M   'P 1'
#
loop_
_entity.id
_entity.type
_entity.pdbx_description
1 polymer ?
#
loop_
_entity_poly.entity_id
_entity_poly.type
_entity_poly.pdbx_seq_one_letter_code
_entity_poly.pdbx_strand_id
1 'polypeptide(L)'
;MSLTIDAQVQLTDDFGQDTLMGLQELDSQLAIFEESADLSTGVLAAPASDITSDIPLSVGDAKTMAHIDEADISRTFPKSENAALPSSTGTWTLKANGALMPSKHLQTLSGGDGNAKANESRSSMASSMATETSEISSLSSISSQTALSDHDGLQKNGTSQEPTRKRAKYDVRPKSSIPIDIPMWEYARQCIAAAESSRLNPYALHTDEYKLLRTHLTQTQVTTYLNIRNAILRLWIRNPLVRVLQDEAIGCARDARWFDVANVCYEWLVRQGYINYGCLDNVESRVPTSKRSAKKPRKTIAVIGAGMSGLGCARQLEGLFAHFESRFHEKGEEVPNVVILEGRDRVGGRVYSRGFKTGTANSTLEEGYRCTAEMGGMIITGFERGNPLNILVRGQLALDYHALRPTTTIYDFNGQPVDPTRDHLAEKLYNDILDRLYDYKFKLPKVVNIEGDHDLVDAYRDAHGDIGKTIAVAEEEEASKSHVVLSDENAEEKNGLLSNSPVDVVPVSTDRITGRPHKEPGGPAVHKAAYKARLIGWALQDGVEDSKDLDLDEPADRKGATLGSVVDAAIKQFGDVVHLLPLDLRLLNWHIANLEYSNAINYKELSLRGWDVDAGNEWEGKHTQIVGGYQQVPRGLLHCPHPLNVRKRSAVKRIAYSPDQSGAATIDCEDGSTIDADVVVSTIPLGVLKDSSINFEPALPEWKTGAIERLGFGVLNKVALVYKEPFWDTTRDIFGVLRDPIYRASLNQADYSPNRGRFFQWFNCTKTSGVPTLIALMAGDAAFQTEKEDNQSLVAEATQVLRSVFGEGVPEPVEAIITRWGSDRFARGSYSYTGPNFQLDDYEVMAKPIGNLFFAGEHTCGTHPATVHGAYLSGLRVASEVLESMIGPIDVPEPLVLPKDSLATLKRKAAELENQPKDLRQARLDAYENEVWGAIYAKFGPYPLPPQKLTINPYVLFSKANADLARQRCEANRRPGKGRPVSNEVRTMLGKMWKDASEEEKEPFKQRANEGKAVYLAALANYKDLCRVWDADSIAFRKAYEAEHPSVPSKEEEEEIRLSSQGKRDRRAKRVGGYAESEVSDGEGGV
;
A
#
# COMPACT_ATOMS: atom_id res chain seq x y z
N MET A 1 18.60 -4.12 -37.83
CA MET A 1 17.64 -3.24 -37.11
C MET A 1 18.49 -2.32 -36.25
N SER A 2 18.63 -1.04 -36.61
CA SER A 2 19.60 -0.12 -35.97
C SER A 2 19.25 1.37 -36.18
N LEU A 3 18.00 1.68 -36.53
CA LEU A 3 17.51 3.03 -36.87
C LEU A 3 16.07 3.21 -36.38
N THR A 4 15.86 3.03 -35.08
CA THR A 4 14.57 3.24 -34.36
C THR A 4 14.84 3.54 -32.87
N ILE A 5 15.88 4.34 -32.58
CA ILE A 5 16.26 4.71 -31.20
C ILE A 5 16.34 6.24 -31.04
N ASP A 6 16.81 6.98 -32.05
CA ASP A 6 16.98 8.45 -32.01
C ASP A 6 15.68 9.27 -32.15
N ALA A 7 14.55 8.76 -31.63
CA ALA A 7 13.23 9.39 -31.72
C ALA A 7 12.50 9.53 -30.36
N GLN A 8 13.17 9.25 -29.23
CA GLN A 8 12.60 9.32 -27.87
C GLN A 8 13.39 10.21 -26.89
N VAL A 9 14.17 11.18 -27.40
CA VAL A 9 15.02 12.09 -26.59
C VAL A 9 14.66 13.58 -26.80
N GLN A 10 13.59 13.91 -27.55
CA GLN A 10 13.17 15.29 -27.84
C GLN A 10 11.73 15.63 -27.37
N LEU A 11 11.25 14.98 -26.31
CA LEU A 11 10.02 15.36 -25.59
C LEU A 11 10.22 15.34 -24.07
N THR A 12 11.40 15.79 -23.63
CA THR A 12 11.79 15.87 -22.20
C THR A 12 12.38 17.21 -21.78
N ASP A 13 12.48 18.17 -22.69
CA ASP A 13 12.94 19.54 -22.42
C ASP A 13 11.73 20.49 -22.30
N ASP A 14 11.07 20.45 -21.15
CA ASP A 14 10.24 21.56 -20.63
C ASP A 14 10.29 21.55 -19.08
N PHE A 15 11.53 21.56 -18.56
CA PHE A 15 11.83 21.77 -17.13
C PHE A 15 12.66 23.04 -16.97
N GLY A 16 12.00 24.20 -17.09
CA GLY A 16 12.66 25.50 -17.01
C GLY A 16 11.71 26.60 -16.55
N GLN A 17 11.92 27.06 -15.32
CA GLN A 17 11.21 28.18 -14.68
C GLN A 17 9.70 27.96 -14.46
N ASP A 18 9.37 27.38 -13.30
CA ASP A 18 8.67 28.20 -12.30
C ASP A 18 9.10 27.84 -10.88
N THR A 19 9.28 28.86 -10.04
CA THR A 19 9.65 28.73 -8.62
C THR A 19 8.92 29.81 -7.82
N LEU A 20 8.31 29.40 -6.71
CA LEU A 20 7.22 30.10 -6.02
C LEU A 20 5.92 30.14 -6.84
N MET A 21 5.02 29.21 -6.55
CA MET A 21 3.69 29.50 -6.01
C MET A 21 3.19 28.22 -5.33
N GLY A 22 2.48 28.35 -4.22
CA GLY A 22 1.86 27.23 -3.53
C GLY A 22 0.75 27.74 -2.65
N LEU A 23 -0.47 27.25 -2.89
CA LEU A 23 -1.70 27.42 -2.10
C LEU A 23 -2.78 26.53 -2.73
N GLN A 24 -3.60 25.89 -1.90
CA GLN A 24 -4.91 25.28 -2.21
C GLN A 24 -4.96 24.21 -3.34
N GLU A 25 -4.88 22.94 -2.94
CA GLU A 25 -5.53 21.80 -3.63
C GLU A 25 -5.96 20.77 -2.55
N LEU A 26 -7.17 20.92 -1.97
CA LEU A 26 -7.66 20.04 -0.89
C LEU A 26 -9.18 19.85 -0.93
N ASP A 27 -9.71 19.27 -2.01
CA ASP A 27 -11.16 19.02 -2.15
C ASP A 27 -11.54 17.84 -3.09
N SER A 28 -10.54 17.04 -3.47
CA SER A 28 -10.54 16.23 -4.71
C SER A 28 -11.44 14.97 -4.75
N GLN A 29 -12.30 14.76 -3.75
CA GLN A 29 -13.40 13.78 -3.80
C GLN A 29 -14.80 14.41 -3.91
N LEU A 30 -14.96 15.72 -3.73
CA LEU A 30 -16.26 16.40 -3.69
C LEU A 30 -16.37 17.67 -4.53
N ALA A 31 -15.34 18.52 -4.58
CA ALA A 31 -15.25 19.58 -5.59
C ALA A 31 -14.33 19.15 -6.75
N ILE A 32 -14.70 19.57 -7.96
CA ILE A 32 -13.94 19.31 -9.20
C ILE A 32 -13.45 20.66 -9.79
N PHE A 33 -13.73 21.79 -9.12
CA PHE A 33 -13.73 23.13 -9.70
C PHE A 33 -12.99 24.16 -8.83
N GLU A 34 -11.73 24.44 -9.17
CA GLU A 34 -11.18 25.79 -9.05
C GLU A 34 -10.52 26.18 -10.38
N GLU A 35 -10.61 27.45 -10.75
CA GLU A 35 -9.94 28.04 -11.93
C GLU A 35 -9.32 29.38 -11.52
N SER A 36 -8.01 29.52 -11.73
CA SER A 36 -7.25 30.70 -11.29
C SER A 36 -7.39 31.87 -12.28
N ALA A 37 -8.18 32.87 -11.89
CA ALA A 37 -8.38 34.09 -12.68
C ALA A 37 -7.19 35.06 -12.55
N ASP A 38 -6.18 34.92 -13.42
CA ASP A 38 -4.96 35.73 -13.39
C ASP A 38 -5.17 37.16 -13.96
N LEU A 39 -5.49 38.11 -13.08
CA LEU A 39 -5.72 39.52 -13.41
C LEU A 39 -4.43 40.36 -13.28
N SER A 40 -3.58 40.33 -14.31
CA SER A 40 -2.43 41.24 -14.43
C SER A 40 -2.62 42.29 -15.55
N THR A 41 -2.40 43.57 -15.22
CA THR A 41 -2.66 44.70 -16.13
C THR A 41 -1.45 45.00 -17.03
N GLY A 42 -1.58 44.77 -18.34
CA GLY A 42 -0.56 45.10 -19.34
C GLY A 42 -1.04 46.10 -20.41
N VAL A 43 -0.67 47.37 -20.28
CA VAL A 43 -0.91 48.39 -21.33
C VAL A 43 0.23 48.37 -22.34
N LEU A 44 -0.06 48.17 -23.65
CA LEU A 44 0.77 48.70 -24.74
C LEU A 44 0.09 48.68 -26.13
N ALA A 45 0.15 49.83 -26.81
CA ALA A 45 0.08 50.12 -28.25
C ALA A 45 -0.72 49.23 -29.24
N ALA A 46 -1.67 49.87 -29.94
CA ALA A 46 -2.19 49.40 -31.24
C ALA A 46 -1.21 49.71 -32.41
N PRO A 47 -1.45 49.11 -33.59
CA PRO A 47 -1.80 49.98 -34.73
C PRO A 47 -3.10 49.53 -35.44
N ALA A 48 -3.63 50.41 -36.30
CA ALA A 48 -4.96 50.29 -36.90
C ALA A 48 -4.99 49.75 -38.34
N SER A 49 -6.14 49.26 -38.76
CA SER A 49 -6.68 49.46 -40.12
C SER A 49 -8.21 49.33 -40.10
N ASP A 50 -8.89 50.04 -41.00
CA ASP A 50 -10.35 50.23 -41.02
C ASP A 50 -11.14 49.02 -41.55
N ILE A 51 -12.45 48.99 -41.30
CA ILE A 51 -13.49 49.07 -42.36
C ILE A 51 -14.91 49.26 -41.77
N THR A 52 -15.53 50.37 -42.20
CA THR A 52 -16.96 50.79 -42.22
C THR A 52 -18.04 50.15 -41.35
N SER A 53 -18.90 51.02 -40.82
CA SER A 53 -20.22 50.73 -40.26
C SER A 53 -21.26 50.26 -41.30
N ASP A 54 -22.39 49.71 -40.83
CA ASP A 54 -23.66 50.46 -40.81
C ASP A 54 -24.77 49.77 -39.99
N ILE A 55 -25.65 50.59 -39.42
CA ILE A 55 -26.88 50.19 -38.72
C ILE A 55 -28.05 50.91 -39.44
N PRO A 56 -29.28 50.37 -39.39
CA PRO A 56 -30.24 51.10 -38.55
C PRO A 56 -31.20 50.20 -37.77
N LEU A 57 -31.57 50.67 -36.57
CA LEU A 57 -32.69 50.16 -35.79
C LEU A 57 -34.02 50.59 -36.40
N SER A 58 -35.09 49.82 -36.13
CA SER A 58 -36.43 50.39 -36.01
C SER A 58 -37.27 49.60 -35.00
N VAL A 59 -38.07 50.32 -34.22
CA VAL A 59 -39.02 49.78 -33.23
C VAL A 59 -40.43 49.90 -33.82
N GLY A 60 -41.29 48.91 -33.57
CA GLY A 60 -42.68 48.90 -34.04
C GLY A 60 -43.59 48.17 -33.04
N ASP A 61 -44.73 48.77 -32.71
CA ASP A 61 -45.46 48.48 -31.47
C ASP A 61 -46.75 47.65 -31.64
N ALA A 62 -47.11 46.96 -30.55
CA ALA A 62 -48.45 46.67 -30.04
C ALA A 62 -49.59 46.05 -30.91
N LYS A 63 -50.08 44.90 -30.40
CA LYS A 63 -51.51 44.50 -30.18
C LYS A 63 -52.50 44.38 -31.38
N THR A 64 -53.26 43.27 -31.37
CA THR A 64 -54.74 43.24 -31.18
C THR A 64 -55.17 41.79 -30.81
N MET A 65 -56.37 41.63 -30.22
CA MET A 65 -56.91 40.38 -29.64
C MET A 65 -57.96 39.67 -30.54
N ALA A 66 -58.53 38.57 -30.01
CA ALA A 66 -59.84 37.95 -30.35
C ALA A 66 -59.90 37.02 -31.58
N HIS A 67 -60.72 35.96 -31.62
CA HIS A 67 -61.47 35.23 -30.56
C HIS A 67 -61.90 33.82 -31.07
N ILE A 68 -62.07 32.85 -30.16
CA ILE A 68 -63.15 31.82 -30.07
C ILE A 68 -63.67 31.16 -31.38
N ASP A 69 -63.61 29.82 -31.47
CA ASP A 69 -64.83 29.00 -31.26
C ASP A 69 -64.56 27.50 -30.92
N GLU A 70 -65.58 26.84 -30.36
CA GLU A 70 -65.58 25.42 -29.96
C GLU A 70 -66.32 24.51 -30.96
N ALA A 71 -66.03 23.20 -30.98
CA ALA A 71 -67.01 22.14 -31.25
C ALA A 71 -66.52 20.75 -30.79
N ASP A 72 -67.32 20.06 -29.98
CA ASP A 72 -67.14 18.66 -29.54
C ASP A 72 -67.97 17.69 -30.41
N ILE A 73 -67.68 16.37 -30.37
CA ILE A 73 -68.68 15.30 -30.57
C ILE A 73 -68.19 13.93 -30.04
N SER A 74 -69.01 13.35 -29.15
CA SER A 74 -68.84 12.10 -28.41
C SER A 74 -68.86 10.79 -29.22
N ARG A 75 -68.30 9.69 -28.67
CA ARG A 75 -69.07 8.47 -28.21
C ARG A 75 -68.21 7.40 -27.49
N THR A 76 -68.87 6.39 -26.91
CA THR A 76 -68.37 5.57 -25.78
C THR A 76 -68.52 4.03 -25.96
N PHE A 77 -67.54 3.28 -25.39
CA PHE A 77 -67.60 1.95 -24.69
C PHE A 77 -68.49 0.78 -25.19
N PRO A 78 -68.06 -0.51 -25.08
CA PRO A 78 -67.84 -1.22 -23.78
C PRO A 78 -66.70 -2.30 -23.75
N LYS A 79 -66.75 -3.22 -22.76
CA LYS A 79 -65.67 -4.13 -22.26
C LYS A 79 -65.88 -5.63 -22.57
N SER A 80 -64.79 -6.42 -22.58
CA SER A 80 -64.67 -7.83 -22.08
C SER A 80 -63.21 -8.32 -22.22
N GLU A 81 -62.43 -8.60 -21.16
CA GLU A 81 -62.32 -9.84 -20.35
C GLU A 81 -61.43 -11.00 -20.91
N ASN A 82 -60.30 -11.21 -20.22
CA ASN A 82 -59.70 -12.48 -19.72
C ASN A 82 -59.26 -13.68 -20.59
N ALA A 83 -58.04 -14.15 -20.25
CA ALA A 83 -57.58 -15.55 -20.05
C ALA A 83 -56.81 -16.32 -21.17
N ALA A 84 -56.13 -17.39 -20.69
CA ALA A 84 -55.52 -18.54 -21.39
C ALA A 84 -54.06 -18.47 -21.93
N LEU A 85 -53.10 -18.80 -21.06
CA LEU A 85 -52.03 -19.79 -21.33
C LEU A 85 -52.67 -21.20 -21.57
N PRO A 86 -51.98 -22.27 -22.09
CA PRO A 86 -50.56 -22.57 -21.88
C PRO A 86 -49.80 -23.39 -22.99
N SER A 87 -48.53 -23.75 -22.68
CA SER A 87 -47.85 -25.02 -23.06
C SER A 87 -47.42 -25.24 -24.54
N SER A 88 -46.58 -26.23 -24.90
CA SER A 88 -45.32 -26.74 -24.29
C SER A 88 -44.63 -27.75 -25.25
N THR A 89 -43.33 -28.06 -25.02
CA THR A 89 -42.55 -29.18 -25.63
C THR A 89 -42.25 -29.12 -27.14
N GLY A 90 -41.19 -29.81 -27.59
CA GLY A 90 -40.87 -29.99 -29.02
C GLY A 90 -39.37 -29.90 -29.39
N THR A 91 -38.57 -30.91 -29.03
CA THR A 91 -37.20 -31.09 -29.58
C THR A 91 -37.23 -31.82 -30.94
N TRP A 92 -36.16 -31.71 -31.76
CA TRP A 92 -35.37 -32.85 -32.31
C TRP A 92 -34.49 -32.50 -33.55
N THR A 93 -33.19 -32.84 -33.46
CA THR A 93 -32.21 -33.25 -34.50
C THR A 93 -31.94 -32.51 -35.83
N LEU A 94 -30.70 -32.00 -35.96
CA LEU A 94 -29.58 -32.60 -36.76
C LEU A 94 -29.83 -33.15 -38.19
N LYS A 95 -29.15 -32.58 -39.20
CA LYS A 95 -28.01 -33.20 -39.93
C LYS A 95 -27.37 -32.29 -41.01
N ALA A 96 -26.23 -32.71 -41.56
CA ALA A 96 -25.41 -32.00 -42.55
C ALA A 96 -24.90 -32.95 -43.67
N ASN A 97 -24.36 -32.36 -44.75
CA ASN A 97 -23.52 -32.92 -45.84
C ASN A 97 -22.80 -31.71 -46.51
N GLY A 98 -21.67 -31.76 -47.23
CA GLY A 98 -20.76 -32.87 -47.66
C GLY A 98 -20.28 -32.59 -49.10
N ALA A 99 -19.01 -32.77 -49.53
CA ALA A 99 -17.81 -33.34 -48.91
C ALA A 99 -16.58 -32.37 -49.02
N LEU A 100 -15.36 -32.59 -49.57
CA LEU A 100 -14.74 -33.67 -50.38
C LEU A 100 -13.26 -33.93 -49.94
N MET A 101 -12.32 -34.18 -50.87
CA MET A 101 -10.94 -34.75 -50.73
C MET A 101 -10.09 -34.34 -51.98
N PRO A 102 -8.75 -34.63 -52.16
CA PRO A 102 -7.98 -35.81 -51.66
C PRO A 102 -6.43 -35.75 -51.40
N SER A 103 -5.97 -36.54 -50.39
CA SER A 103 -4.83 -37.54 -50.43
C SER A 103 -3.34 -37.06 -50.65
N LYS A 104 -2.25 -37.72 -50.16
CA LYS A 104 -1.88 -39.17 -50.15
C LYS A 104 -0.77 -39.60 -49.12
N HIS A 105 -0.90 -40.85 -48.61
CA HIS A 105 0.15 -41.89 -48.34
C HIS A 105 1.26 -41.72 -47.26
N LEU A 106 1.82 -42.79 -46.60
CA LEU A 106 1.51 -44.24 -46.47
C LEU A 106 2.17 -44.86 -45.17
N GLN A 107 1.92 -46.15 -44.86
CA GLN A 107 2.25 -46.88 -43.61
C GLN A 107 3.38 -47.94 -43.73
N THR A 108 3.91 -48.41 -42.58
CA THR A 108 4.36 -49.80 -42.23
C THR A 108 4.39 -49.90 -40.67
N LEU A 109 3.99 -50.96 -39.91
CA LEU A 109 4.26 -52.43 -39.88
C LEU A 109 5.68 -52.79 -39.38
N SER A 110 5.94 -53.80 -38.49
CA SER A 110 5.09 -54.71 -37.67
C SER A 110 5.93 -55.63 -36.72
N GLY A 111 5.34 -56.23 -35.67
CA GLY A 111 5.92 -57.28 -34.79
C GLY A 111 6.37 -56.79 -33.39
N GLY A 112 6.43 -57.57 -32.29
CA GLY A 112 6.19 -59.01 -32.04
C GLY A 112 7.41 -59.69 -31.39
N ASP A 113 7.36 -60.53 -30.34
CA ASP A 113 6.26 -61.01 -29.47
C ASP A 113 6.84 -61.56 -28.12
N GLY A 114 6.03 -62.09 -27.16
CA GLY A 114 6.55 -62.69 -25.91
C GLY A 114 5.52 -62.96 -24.78
N ASN A 115 5.51 -64.18 -24.20
CA ASN A 115 4.48 -64.70 -23.28
C ASN A 115 5.08 -65.40 -22.03
N ALA A 116 4.58 -65.14 -20.82
CA ALA A 116 4.56 -66.06 -19.65
C ALA A 116 3.83 -65.49 -18.41
N LYS A 117 3.50 -66.35 -17.43
CA LYS A 117 2.80 -66.05 -16.15
C LYS A 117 3.67 -66.42 -14.94
N ALA A 118 3.42 -65.83 -13.76
CA ALA A 118 2.75 -66.53 -12.62
C ALA A 118 3.09 -65.95 -11.22
N ASN A 119 2.06 -65.88 -10.35
CA ASN A 119 2.06 -66.07 -8.89
C ASN A 119 2.89 -65.06 -8.00
N GLU A 120 2.58 -64.84 -6.71
CA GLU A 120 1.54 -65.40 -5.82
C GLU A 120 1.20 -64.47 -4.62
N SER A 121 -0.10 -64.27 -4.31
CA SER A 121 -0.69 -64.24 -2.94
C SER A 121 -0.24 -63.17 -1.89
N ARG A 122 -0.94 -62.87 -0.78
CA ARG A 122 -2.31 -63.18 -0.30
C ARG A 122 -2.76 -62.22 0.86
N SER A 123 -4.08 -62.09 1.03
CA SER A 123 -4.91 -62.02 2.27
C SER A 123 -4.29 -61.79 3.68
N SER A 124 -4.96 -61.22 4.70
CA SER A 124 -6.37 -60.73 4.83
C SER A 124 -6.65 -59.99 6.16
N MET A 125 -7.64 -59.08 6.09
CA MET A 125 -8.74 -58.73 7.04
C MET A 125 -8.87 -59.36 8.45
N ALA A 126 -9.54 -58.57 9.32
CA ALA A 126 -10.49 -58.96 10.40
C ALA A 126 -9.93 -59.56 11.72
N SER A 127 -10.57 -59.40 12.89
CA SER A 127 -11.65 -58.50 13.39
C SER A 127 -11.89 -58.73 14.91
N SER A 128 -12.55 -57.78 15.61
CA SER A 128 -13.38 -57.98 16.85
C SER A 128 -12.71 -58.43 18.17
N MET A 129 -13.24 -58.17 19.38
CA MET A 129 -14.15 -57.13 19.94
C MET A 129 -14.16 -57.22 21.50
N ALA A 130 -14.93 -56.32 22.18
CA ALA A 130 -15.48 -56.42 23.55
C ALA A 130 -14.55 -56.05 24.75
N THR A 131 -14.91 -55.04 25.58
CA THR A 131 -15.56 -55.08 26.95
C THR A 131 -14.58 -55.32 28.13
N GLU A 132 -14.66 -54.71 29.32
CA GLU A 132 -15.67 -53.79 29.91
C GLU A 132 -15.15 -52.95 31.13
N THR A 133 -15.94 -51.94 31.52
CA THR A 133 -16.04 -51.10 32.76
C THR A 133 -15.13 -51.26 34.01
N SER A 134 -14.73 -50.11 34.60
CA SER A 134 -14.98 -49.65 36.01
C SER A 134 -14.37 -48.24 36.25
N GLU A 135 -15.10 -47.15 36.59
CA GLU A 135 -15.55 -46.68 37.95
C GLU A 135 -14.40 -46.14 38.88
N ILE A 136 -14.53 -45.10 39.76
CA ILE A 136 -15.59 -44.10 40.08
C ILE A 136 -15.04 -42.89 40.90
N SER A 137 -15.73 -41.71 40.89
CA SER A 137 -15.61 -40.54 41.82
C SER A 137 -14.28 -39.73 41.86
N SER A 138 -14.19 -38.49 42.39
CA SER A 138 -15.10 -37.54 43.10
C SER A 138 -14.72 -36.07 42.68
N LEU A 139 -15.59 -35.05 42.56
CA LEU A 139 -16.39 -34.30 43.57
C LEU A 139 -15.55 -33.84 44.80
N SER A 140 -15.52 -32.60 45.32
CA SER A 140 -15.97 -31.24 44.92
C SER A 140 -15.23 -30.23 45.89
N SER A 141 -15.51 -28.93 46.16
CA SER A 141 -16.53 -27.90 45.82
C SER A 141 -16.16 -26.52 46.47
N ILE A 142 -16.73 -25.41 45.97
CA ILE A 142 -17.17 -24.18 46.72
C ILE A 142 -16.17 -23.03 47.13
N SER A 143 -16.53 -21.82 46.65
CA SER A 143 -16.45 -20.44 47.21
C SER A 143 -15.14 -19.62 47.48
N SER A 144 -15.00 -18.55 46.67
CA SER A 144 -15.08 -17.11 47.04
C SER A 144 -13.92 -16.28 47.65
N GLN A 145 -13.66 -15.14 46.97
CA GLN A 145 -13.35 -13.78 47.45
C GLN A 145 -11.89 -13.32 47.78
N THR A 146 -11.67 -12.03 47.49
CA THR A 146 -10.64 -11.08 47.97
C THR A 146 -9.14 -11.30 47.65
N ALA A 147 -8.77 -10.81 46.45
CA ALA A 147 -7.89 -9.64 46.22
C ALA A 147 -6.40 -9.56 46.67
N LEU A 148 -5.64 -8.86 45.81
CA LEU A 148 -4.29 -8.25 45.97
C LEU A 148 -3.02 -9.10 45.77
N SER A 149 -2.21 -8.67 44.79
CA SER A 149 -0.75 -8.69 44.63
C SER A 149 0.11 -9.69 45.44
N ASP A 150 0.99 -10.45 44.76
CA ASP A 150 2.30 -9.89 44.34
C ASP A 150 3.05 -10.75 43.28
N HIS A 151 4.31 -10.38 42.98
CA HIS A 151 5.16 -10.83 41.85
C HIS A 151 5.76 -12.27 41.88
N ASP A 152 6.23 -12.66 40.68
CA ASP A 152 7.30 -13.63 40.33
C ASP A 152 7.16 -15.15 40.63
N GLY A 153 7.29 -15.95 39.56
CA GLY A 153 7.22 -17.42 39.60
C GLY A 153 7.78 -18.13 38.35
N LEU A 154 8.97 -17.71 37.88
CA LEU A 154 9.62 -18.23 36.65
C LEU A 154 9.93 -19.75 36.71
N GLN A 155 9.13 -20.57 36.03
CA GLN A 155 9.54 -21.92 35.62
C GLN A 155 10.25 -21.88 34.26
N LYS A 156 11.50 -22.35 34.22
CA LYS A 156 12.32 -22.40 33.01
C LYS A 156 11.95 -23.62 32.16
N ASN A 157 11.22 -23.42 31.06
CA ASN A 157 11.27 -24.37 29.95
C ASN A 157 12.61 -24.25 29.21
N GLY A 158 13.17 -25.39 28.79
CA GLY A 158 14.50 -25.44 28.19
C GLY A 158 14.53 -24.84 26.79
N THR A 159 15.41 -23.86 26.57
CA THR A 159 15.68 -23.32 25.23
C THR A 159 16.48 -24.32 24.40
N SER A 160 15.82 -25.01 23.47
CA SER A 160 16.48 -25.58 22.31
C SER A 160 17.16 -24.45 21.53
N GLN A 161 18.49 -24.40 21.51
CA GLN A 161 19.20 -23.47 20.65
C GLN A 161 19.00 -23.88 19.19
N GLU A 162 18.30 -23.05 18.42
CA GLU A 162 18.25 -23.23 16.96
C GLU A 162 19.66 -23.05 16.36
N PRO A 163 20.00 -23.80 15.30
CA PRO A 163 21.29 -23.67 14.64
C PRO A 163 21.37 -22.32 13.94
N THR A 164 22.31 -21.47 14.36
CA THR A 164 22.51 -20.14 13.77
C THR A 164 22.76 -20.24 12.27
N ARG A 165 21.79 -19.74 11.49
CA ARG A 165 21.88 -19.73 10.02
C ARG A 165 23.14 -19.00 9.58
N LYS A 166 23.82 -19.56 8.57
CA LYS A 166 25.02 -18.93 7.99
C LYS A 166 24.60 -17.64 7.29
N ARG A 167 25.06 -16.51 7.84
CA ARG A 167 24.91 -15.17 7.26
C ARG A 167 25.30 -15.18 5.77
N ALA A 168 24.46 -14.60 4.92
CA ALA A 168 24.63 -14.67 3.47
C ALA A 168 25.96 -14.01 3.02
N LYS A 169 26.49 -14.50 1.90
CA LYS A 169 27.60 -13.87 1.17
C LYS A 169 27.02 -13.27 -0.10
N TYR A 170 27.29 -11.99 -0.35
CA TYR A 170 26.85 -11.26 -1.54
C TYR A 170 28.09 -10.88 -2.36
N ASP A 171 28.18 -11.30 -3.62
CA ASP A 171 29.30 -10.97 -4.52
C ASP A 171 29.04 -9.66 -5.28
N VAL A 172 28.70 -8.63 -4.50
CA VAL A 172 28.23 -7.33 -5.00
C VAL A 172 29.23 -6.25 -4.60
N ARG A 173 29.56 -5.36 -5.54
CA ARG A 173 30.40 -4.18 -5.25
C ARG A 173 29.53 -3.07 -4.62
N PRO A 174 29.90 -2.49 -3.46
CA PRO A 174 29.16 -1.35 -2.92
C PRO A 174 29.05 -0.22 -3.95
N LYS A 175 27.88 0.42 -4.02
CA LYS A 175 27.51 1.47 -4.99
C LYS A 175 27.42 1.01 -6.46
N SER A 176 27.38 -0.29 -6.76
CA SER A 176 27.27 -0.76 -8.16
C SER A 176 26.00 -0.31 -8.87
N SER A 177 24.91 -0.07 -8.13
CA SER A 177 23.62 0.37 -8.67
C SER A 177 23.38 1.88 -8.54
N ILE A 178 24.39 2.63 -8.09
CA ILE A 178 24.34 4.09 -8.03
C ILE A 178 24.98 4.63 -9.33
N PRO A 179 24.24 5.40 -10.15
CA PRO A 179 24.78 6.02 -11.36
C PRO A 179 25.94 6.97 -11.03
N ILE A 180 26.94 7.01 -11.90
CA ILE A 180 28.17 7.82 -11.75
C ILE A 180 28.17 9.07 -12.65
N ASP A 181 27.18 9.15 -13.55
CA ASP A 181 26.99 10.10 -14.63
C ASP A 181 26.06 11.27 -14.24
N ILE A 182 25.28 11.14 -13.17
CA ILE A 182 24.40 12.20 -12.65
C ILE A 182 24.88 12.77 -11.30
N PRO A 183 24.64 14.05 -10.99
CA PRO A 183 24.96 14.64 -9.69
C PRO A 183 24.22 13.95 -8.53
N MET A 184 24.88 13.84 -7.37
CA MET A 184 24.29 13.19 -6.19
C MET A 184 22.98 13.82 -5.70
N TRP A 185 22.79 15.13 -5.86
CA TRP A 185 21.55 15.81 -5.48
C TRP A 185 20.38 15.44 -6.41
N GLU A 186 20.65 15.25 -7.70
CA GLU A 186 19.64 14.82 -8.68
C GLU A 186 19.31 13.34 -8.49
N TYR A 187 20.31 12.51 -8.15
CA TYR A 187 20.07 11.14 -7.71
C TYR A 187 19.21 11.09 -6.44
N ALA A 188 19.49 11.95 -5.44
CA ALA A 188 18.69 12.06 -4.23
C ALA A 188 17.24 12.44 -4.53
N ARG A 189 17.02 13.49 -5.33
CA ARG A 189 15.69 13.93 -5.79
C ARG A 189 14.93 12.80 -6.50
N GLN A 190 15.59 12.04 -7.38
CA GLN A 190 15.00 10.88 -8.04
C GLN A 190 14.67 9.73 -7.08
N CYS A 191 15.44 9.54 -6.00
CA CYS A 191 15.12 8.56 -4.95
C CYS A 191 13.93 9.00 -4.10
N ILE A 192 13.86 10.29 -3.74
CA ILE A 192 12.76 10.90 -2.98
C ILE A 192 11.44 10.77 -3.76
N ALA A 193 11.43 11.24 -5.02
CA ALA A 193 10.26 11.14 -5.89
C ALA A 193 9.85 9.68 -6.17
N ALA A 194 10.78 8.72 -6.18
CA ALA A 194 10.47 7.30 -6.31
C ALA A 194 9.84 6.70 -5.05
N ALA A 195 10.17 7.19 -3.85
CA ALA A 195 9.50 6.81 -2.61
C ALA A 195 8.05 7.32 -2.60
N GLU A 196 7.83 8.58 -2.94
CA GLU A 196 6.49 9.19 -3.04
C GLU A 196 5.65 8.49 -4.12
N SER A 197 6.23 8.23 -5.31
CA SER A 197 5.61 7.42 -6.38
C SER A 197 5.31 5.97 -5.98
N SER A 198 5.89 5.50 -4.86
CA SER A 198 5.66 4.17 -4.29
C SER A 198 4.76 4.19 -3.06
N ARG A 199 4.20 5.36 -2.68
CA ARG A 199 3.37 5.54 -1.47
C ARG A 199 4.15 5.31 -0.17
N LEU A 200 5.41 5.75 -0.14
CA LEU A 200 6.29 5.65 1.01
C LEU A 200 6.89 7.01 1.32
N ASN A 201 6.97 7.37 2.60
CA ASN A 201 7.54 8.65 3.01
C ASN A 201 9.04 8.66 2.81
N PRO A 202 9.61 9.51 1.93
CA PRO A 202 11.05 9.53 1.69
C PRO A 202 11.90 9.73 2.96
N TYR A 203 11.35 10.35 4.00
CA TYR A 203 12.04 10.75 5.24
C TYR A 203 11.66 9.93 6.49
N ALA A 204 10.67 9.02 6.42
CA ALA A 204 10.22 8.23 7.58
C ALA A 204 10.09 6.72 7.27
N LEU A 205 10.21 5.90 8.31
CA LEU A 205 9.84 4.47 8.23
C LEU A 205 8.33 4.33 8.07
N HIS A 206 7.88 3.48 7.15
CA HIS A 206 6.49 3.02 7.12
C HIS A 206 6.18 2.17 8.36
N THR A 207 4.92 2.13 8.80
CA THR A 207 4.46 1.44 10.02
C THR A 207 4.95 -0.01 10.14
N ASP A 208 5.01 -0.75 9.02
CA ASP A 208 5.50 -2.14 9.01
C ASP A 208 7.02 -2.26 8.90
N GLU A 209 7.71 -1.26 8.36
CA GLU A 209 9.18 -1.17 8.43
C GLU A 209 9.61 -0.89 9.87
N TYR A 210 8.89 -0.01 10.57
CA TYR A 210 9.08 0.26 12.00
C TYR A 210 8.92 -1.01 12.84
N LYS A 211 7.82 -1.78 12.65
CA LYS A 211 7.62 -3.07 13.33
C LYS A 211 8.78 -4.05 13.09
N LEU A 212 9.29 -4.11 11.86
CA LEU A 212 10.36 -5.02 11.44
C LEU A 212 11.76 -4.58 11.93
N LEU A 213 12.00 -3.28 12.12
CA LEU A 213 13.35 -2.72 12.26
C LEU A 213 13.63 -2.04 13.62
N ARG A 214 12.62 -1.69 14.42
CA ARG A 214 12.82 -0.91 15.67
C ARG A 214 13.74 -1.59 16.70
N THR A 215 13.83 -2.92 16.66
CA THR A 215 14.71 -3.75 17.50
C THR A 215 16.14 -3.85 16.96
N HIS A 216 16.38 -3.56 15.67
CA HIS A 216 17.64 -3.83 14.99
C HIS A 216 18.39 -2.57 14.51
N LEU A 217 17.70 -1.43 14.38
CA LEU A 217 18.27 -0.13 13.98
C LEU A 217 18.21 0.90 15.12
N THR A 218 19.18 1.80 15.15
CA THR A 218 19.15 3.04 15.96
C THR A 218 18.53 4.18 15.16
N GLN A 219 18.02 5.24 15.82
CA GLN A 219 17.46 6.42 15.15
C GLN A 219 18.42 6.99 14.08
N THR A 220 19.72 7.05 14.40
CA THR A 220 20.74 7.55 13.48
C THR A 220 20.91 6.65 12.24
N GLN A 221 20.67 5.35 12.36
CA GLN A 221 20.79 4.41 11.24
C GLN A 221 19.59 4.48 10.27
N VAL A 222 18.45 5.02 10.70
CA VAL A 222 17.23 5.18 9.88
C VAL A 222 17.51 5.96 8.60
N THR A 223 18.21 7.10 8.68
CA THR A 223 18.61 7.90 7.51
C THR A 223 19.28 7.06 6.41
N THR A 224 20.16 6.12 6.79
CA THR A 224 20.87 5.26 5.84
C THR A 224 19.98 4.14 5.30
N TYR A 225 19.06 3.62 6.11
CA TYR A 225 18.01 2.70 5.65
C TYR A 225 17.11 3.37 4.59
N LEU A 226 16.63 4.59 4.87
CA LEU A 226 15.78 5.36 3.97
C LEU A 226 16.47 5.63 2.64
N ASN A 227 17.74 6.06 2.65
CA ASN A 227 18.54 6.21 1.43
C ASN A 227 18.59 4.90 0.61
N ILE A 228 18.85 3.76 1.24
CA ILE A 228 18.88 2.46 0.57
C ILE A 228 17.51 2.10 -0.01
N ARG A 229 16.43 2.21 0.78
CA ARG A 229 15.06 1.94 0.34
C ARG A 229 14.66 2.81 -0.85
N ASN A 230 14.85 4.13 -0.74
CA ASN A 230 14.50 5.10 -1.77
C ASN A 230 15.30 4.86 -3.06
N ALA A 231 16.55 4.40 -2.95
CA ALA A 231 17.36 3.98 -4.10
C ALA A 231 16.86 2.68 -4.77
N ILE A 232 16.42 1.68 -4.00
CA ILE A 232 15.82 0.46 -4.54
C ILE A 232 14.50 0.78 -5.27
N LEU A 233 13.66 1.64 -4.67
CA LEU A 233 12.44 2.13 -5.29
C LEU A 233 12.73 2.89 -6.60
N ARG A 234 13.81 3.68 -6.65
CA ARG A 234 14.25 4.36 -7.89
C ARG A 234 14.58 3.39 -9.01
N LEU A 235 15.17 2.22 -8.73
CA LEU A 235 15.43 1.21 -9.77
C LEU A 235 14.10 0.75 -10.41
N TRP A 236 13.11 0.45 -9.59
CA TRP A 236 11.78 0.00 -10.04
C TRP A 236 11.03 1.09 -10.82
N ILE A 237 10.90 2.30 -10.26
CA ILE A 237 10.17 3.41 -10.89
C ILE A 237 10.84 3.86 -12.21
N ARG A 238 12.15 3.67 -12.38
CA ARG A 238 12.86 3.97 -13.63
C ARG A 238 12.62 2.97 -14.77
N ASN A 239 12.24 1.72 -14.48
CA ASN A 239 11.93 0.72 -15.50
C ASN A 239 11.03 -0.42 -14.96
N PRO A 240 9.71 -0.18 -14.81
CA PRO A 240 8.78 -1.16 -14.24
C PRO A 240 8.41 -2.32 -15.19
N LEU A 241 9.06 -2.43 -16.35
CA LEU A 241 8.99 -3.59 -17.24
C LEU A 241 9.98 -4.69 -16.84
N VAL A 242 10.97 -4.38 -16.01
CA VAL A 242 12.04 -5.30 -15.59
C VAL A 242 12.01 -5.48 -14.08
N ARG A 243 12.26 -6.71 -13.61
CA ARG A 243 12.35 -7.00 -12.17
C ARG A 243 13.66 -6.42 -11.62
N VAL A 244 13.58 -5.64 -10.54
CA VAL A 244 14.75 -5.31 -9.72
C VAL A 244 15.29 -6.59 -9.09
N LEU A 245 16.57 -6.89 -9.32
CA LEU A 245 17.23 -8.08 -8.79
C LEU A 245 17.79 -7.83 -7.39
N GLN A 246 17.99 -8.90 -6.63
CA GLN A 246 18.55 -8.88 -5.29
C GLN A 246 19.94 -8.21 -5.26
N ASP A 247 20.82 -8.57 -6.19
CA ASP A 247 22.17 -7.99 -6.31
C ASP A 247 22.13 -6.50 -6.67
N GLU A 248 21.16 -6.06 -7.48
CA GLU A 248 20.98 -4.64 -7.82
C GLU A 248 20.52 -3.85 -6.60
N ALA A 249 19.59 -4.39 -5.81
CA ALA A 249 19.13 -3.75 -4.58
C ALA A 249 20.24 -3.66 -3.52
N ILE A 250 21.05 -4.72 -3.37
CA ILE A 250 22.26 -4.71 -2.54
C ILE A 250 23.28 -3.68 -3.05
N GLY A 251 23.40 -3.52 -4.37
CA GLY A 251 24.28 -2.54 -5.01
C GLY A 251 23.93 -1.07 -4.76
N CYS A 252 22.74 -0.76 -4.24
CA CYS A 252 22.39 0.57 -3.73
C CYS A 252 23.13 0.92 -2.41
N ALA A 253 23.58 -0.08 -1.66
CA ALA A 253 24.31 0.11 -0.40
C ALA A 253 25.72 0.67 -0.64
N ARG A 254 26.09 1.68 0.16
CA ARG A 254 27.34 2.45 -0.01
C ARG A 254 28.57 1.82 0.65
N ASP A 255 28.36 0.85 1.53
CA ASP A 255 29.38 0.08 2.26
C ASP A 255 28.81 -1.34 2.49
N ALA A 256 29.65 -2.37 2.37
CA ALA A 256 29.27 -3.78 2.48
C ALA A 256 28.62 -4.16 3.82
N ARG A 257 28.85 -3.38 4.88
CA ARG A 257 28.21 -3.56 6.19
C ARG A 257 26.68 -3.35 6.21
N TRP A 258 26.13 -2.77 5.14
CA TRP A 258 24.70 -2.53 4.94
C TRP A 258 24.05 -3.51 3.96
N PHE A 259 24.77 -4.53 3.46
CA PHE A 259 24.21 -5.46 2.47
C PHE A 259 23.00 -6.24 3.00
N ASP A 260 23.01 -6.65 4.27
CA ASP A 260 21.85 -7.33 4.88
C ASP A 260 20.67 -6.38 5.12
N VAL A 261 20.95 -5.10 5.39
CA VAL A 261 19.92 -4.05 5.46
C VAL A 261 19.26 -3.85 4.09
N ALA A 262 20.05 -3.79 3.02
CA ALA A 262 19.54 -3.71 1.66
C ALA A 262 18.78 -4.98 1.26
N ASN A 263 19.21 -6.16 1.70
CA ASN A 263 18.52 -7.42 1.46
C ASN A 263 17.18 -7.52 2.21
N VAL A 264 17.12 -7.15 3.50
CA VAL A 264 15.87 -7.12 4.29
C VAL A 264 14.89 -6.09 3.71
N CYS A 265 15.40 -4.91 3.31
CA CYS A 265 14.62 -3.89 2.61
C CYS A 265 14.06 -4.41 1.27
N TYR A 266 14.89 -5.07 0.47
CA TYR A 266 14.49 -5.68 -0.81
C TYR A 266 13.42 -6.76 -0.60
N GLU A 267 13.61 -7.70 0.34
CA GLU A 267 12.62 -8.73 0.62
C GLU A 267 11.29 -8.11 1.09
N TRP A 268 11.32 -7.07 1.92
CA TRP A 268 10.12 -6.34 2.34
C TRP A 268 9.41 -5.66 1.16
N LEU A 269 10.14 -4.89 0.34
CA LEU A 269 9.59 -4.19 -0.83
C LEU A 269 9.00 -5.13 -1.88
N VAL A 270 9.60 -6.32 -2.08
CA VAL A 270 9.07 -7.37 -2.97
C VAL A 270 7.82 -8.02 -2.38
N ARG A 271 7.86 -8.46 -1.11
CA ARG A 271 6.74 -9.16 -0.45
C ARG A 271 5.48 -8.28 -0.42
N GLN A 272 5.61 -7.04 0.05
CA GLN A 272 4.49 -6.10 0.15
C GLN A 272 4.04 -5.49 -1.19
N GLY A 273 4.70 -5.81 -2.31
CA GLY A 273 4.29 -5.32 -3.64
C GLY A 273 4.56 -3.84 -3.88
N TYR A 274 5.62 -3.27 -3.31
CA TYR A 274 6.10 -1.93 -3.66
C TYR A 274 6.96 -1.95 -4.94
N ILE A 275 7.68 -3.04 -5.18
CA ILE A 275 8.43 -3.32 -6.40
C ILE A 275 8.07 -4.70 -6.95
N ASN A 276 8.49 -5.01 -8.18
CA ASN A 276 8.39 -6.34 -8.78
C ASN A 276 6.95 -6.91 -8.88
N TYR A 277 5.95 -6.03 -9.02
CA TYR A 277 4.53 -6.39 -9.15
C TYR A 277 3.99 -6.20 -10.57
N GLY A 278 2.80 -6.75 -10.82
CA GLY A 278 2.05 -6.55 -12.07
C GLY A 278 2.46 -7.51 -13.19
N CYS A 279 2.51 -7.02 -14.42
CA CYS A 279 2.65 -7.81 -15.64
C CYS A 279 4.11 -8.14 -16.00
N LEU A 280 4.89 -8.63 -15.02
CA LEU A 280 6.31 -8.96 -15.18
C LEU A 280 6.54 -10.42 -15.55
N ASP A 281 7.47 -10.67 -16.47
CA ASP A 281 7.95 -12.01 -16.79
C ASP A 281 8.60 -12.71 -15.59
N ASN A 282 8.24 -13.98 -15.42
CA ASN A 282 8.94 -14.87 -14.50
C ASN A 282 10.25 -15.30 -15.16
N VAL A 283 11.39 -14.93 -14.56
CA VAL A 283 12.71 -15.39 -14.98
C VAL A 283 12.70 -16.92 -15.02
N GLU A 284 13.03 -17.51 -16.17
CA GLU A 284 13.06 -18.97 -16.33
C GLU A 284 13.93 -19.62 -15.26
N SER A 285 13.42 -20.67 -14.61
CA SER A 285 14.18 -21.40 -13.61
C SER A 285 15.42 -22.01 -14.27
N ARG A 286 16.60 -21.46 -13.94
CA ARG A 286 17.90 -21.85 -14.52
C ARG A 286 18.35 -23.26 -14.09
N VAL A 287 17.52 -24.01 -13.39
CA VAL A 287 17.73 -25.41 -13.02
C VAL A 287 17.18 -26.28 -14.16
N PRO A 288 18.02 -26.98 -14.96
CA PRO A 288 17.51 -27.93 -15.93
C PRO A 288 16.73 -29.02 -15.20
N THR A 289 15.57 -29.44 -15.75
CA THR A 289 14.69 -30.47 -15.17
C THR A 289 15.28 -31.89 -15.31
N SER A 290 16.48 -32.06 -14.78
CA SER A 290 17.28 -33.27 -14.75
C SER A 290 16.73 -34.22 -13.69
N LYS A 291 16.09 -35.30 -14.16
CA LYS A 291 15.49 -36.39 -13.38
C LYS A 291 14.22 -35.96 -12.61
N ARG A 292 13.07 -36.43 -13.09
CA ARG A 292 11.85 -36.58 -12.27
C ARG A 292 12.17 -37.47 -11.06
N SER A 293 12.30 -36.88 -9.88
CA SER A 293 12.17 -37.59 -8.61
C SER A 293 10.68 -37.91 -8.33
N ALA A 294 10.39 -38.50 -7.17
CA ALA A 294 9.00 -38.73 -6.76
C ALA A 294 8.22 -37.40 -6.69
N LYS A 295 6.91 -37.44 -6.98
CA LYS A 295 6.02 -36.28 -6.86
C LYS A 295 6.14 -35.68 -5.45
N LYS A 296 6.70 -34.48 -5.35
CA LYS A 296 6.70 -33.69 -4.13
C LYS A 296 5.26 -33.20 -3.83
N PRO A 297 4.92 -32.89 -2.57
CA PRO A 297 3.67 -32.20 -2.28
C PRO A 297 3.66 -30.80 -2.92
N ARG A 298 2.54 -30.40 -3.50
CA ARG A 298 2.32 -29.09 -4.14
C ARG A 298 1.02 -28.49 -3.63
N LYS A 299 1.11 -27.34 -2.96
CA LYS A 299 -0.05 -26.62 -2.43
C LYS A 299 -0.87 -25.94 -3.53
N THR A 300 -2.17 -25.80 -3.32
CA THR A 300 -3.12 -25.13 -4.22
C THR A 300 -3.81 -23.95 -3.51
N ILE A 301 -3.83 -22.80 -4.17
CA ILE A 301 -4.43 -21.55 -3.67
C ILE A 301 -5.64 -21.21 -4.52
N ALA A 302 -6.83 -21.18 -3.92
CA ALA A 302 -8.08 -20.84 -4.60
C ALA A 302 -8.42 -19.35 -4.39
N VAL A 303 -8.40 -18.56 -5.46
CA VAL A 303 -8.81 -17.15 -5.44
C VAL A 303 -10.24 -17.04 -5.96
N ILE A 304 -11.16 -16.56 -5.13
CA ILE A 304 -12.58 -16.46 -5.48
C ILE A 304 -12.87 -15.05 -5.99
N GLY A 305 -13.20 -14.94 -7.27
CA GLY A 305 -13.41 -13.70 -8.02
C GLY A 305 -12.22 -13.31 -8.90
N ALA A 306 -12.47 -13.05 -10.19
CA ALA A 306 -11.50 -12.47 -11.13
C ALA A 306 -11.70 -10.94 -11.27
N GLY A 307 -11.96 -10.27 -10.15
CA GLY A 307 -11.91 -8.81 -10.04
C GLY A 307 -10.46 -8.30 -9.98
N MET A 308 -10.27 -6.98 -9.89
CA MET A 308 -8.93 -6.38 -9.81
C MET A 308 -8.14 -6.82 -8.57
N SER A 309 -8.79 -7.06 -7.43
CA SER A 309 -8.20 -7.66 -6.24
C SER A 309 -7.73 -9.09 -6.48
N GLY A 310 -8.60 -9.96 -7.00
CA GLY A 310 -8.28 -11.38 -7.23
C GLY A 310 -7.23 -11.59 -8.31
N LEU A 311 -7.29 -10.85 -9.41
CA LEU A 311 -6.28 -10.89 -10.49
C LEU A 311 -4.93 -10.34 -10.02
N GLY A 312 -4.93 -9.22 -9.27
CA GLY A 312 -3.72 -8.65 -8.69
C GLY A 312 -3.07 -9.59 -7.68
N CYS A 313 -3.87 -10.18 -6.79
CA CYS A 313 -3.41 -11.19 -5.83
C CYS A 313 -2.81 -12.40 -6.53
N ALA A 314 -3.51 -12.99 -7.51
CA ALA A 314 -3.03 -14.17 -8.21
C ALA A 314 -1.73 -13.92 -8.99
N ARG A 315 -1.61 -12.77 -9.69
CA ARG A 315 -0.37 -12.42 -10.40
C ARG A 315 0.79 -12.15 -9.44
N GLN A 316 0.54 -11.46 -8.33
CA GLN A 316 1.55 -11.23 -7.30
C GLN A 316 1.99 -12.54 -6.65
N LEU A 317 1.06 -13.47 -6.36
CA LEU A 317 1.37 -14.81 -5.85
C LEU A 317 2.26 -15.60 -6.83
N GLU A 318 1.97 -15.61 -8.13
CA GLU A 318 2.86 -16.24 -9.13
C GLU A 318 4.26 -15.62 -9.12
N GLY A 319 4.37 -14.29 -9.12
CA GLY A 319 5.65 -13.57 -9.11
C GLY A 319 6.47 -13.78 -7.83
N LEU A 320 5.79 -13.89 -6.69
CA LEU A 320 6.39 -14.19 -5.38
C LEU A 320 6.80 -15.67 -5.26
N PHE A 321 5.94 -16.60 -5.66
CA PHE A 321 6.24 -18.04 -5.63
C PHE A 321 7.40 -18.40 -6.58
N ALA A 322 7.49 -17.75 -7.74
CA ALA A 322 8.65 -17.87 -8.63
C ALA A 322 9.92 -17.23 -8.03
N HIS A 323 9.81 -16.14 -7.27
CA HIS A 323 10.95 -15.49 -6.63
C HIS A 323 11.52 -16.31 -5.46
N PHE A 324 10.65 -16.89 -4.64
CA PHE A 324 11.03 -17.68 -3.46
C PHE A 324 11.03 -19.21 -3.71
N GLU A 325 11.13 -19.66 -4.98
CA GLU A 325 11.12 -21.09 -5.37
C GLU A 325 12.06 -21.97 -4.51
N SER A 326 13.26 -21.47 -4.20
CA SER A 326 14.24 -22.15 -3.35
C SER A 326 13.69 -22.50 -1.96
N ARG A 327 12.96 -21.59 -1.30
CA ARG A 327 12.41 -21.81 0.05
C ARG A 327 11.33 -22.89 0.07
N PHE A 328 10.58 -23.10 -1.02
CA PHE A 328 9.66 -24.23 -1.16
C PHE A 328 10.44 -25.53 -1.36
N HIS A 329 11.47 -25.53 -2.21
CA HIS A 329 12.29 -26.71 -2.44
C HIS A 329 13.09 -27.17 -1.22
N GLU A 330 13.57 -26.25 -0.38
CA GLU A 330 14.21 -26.52 0.92
C GLU A 330 13.25 -27.21 1.90
N LYS A 331 11.95 -26.83 1.90
CA LYS A 331 10.90 -27.51 2.66
C LYS A 331 10.46 -28.86 2.06
N GLY A 332 11.04 -29.26 0.91
CA GLY A 332 10.67 -30.48 0.20
C GLY A 332 9.43 -30.35 -0.70
N GLU A 333 8.85 -29.16 -0.82
CA GLU A 333 7.63 -28.88 -1.58
C GLU A 333 7.95 -28.51 -3.05
N GLU A 334 6.91 -28.49 -3.91
CA GLU A 334 6.91 -27.77 -5.19
C GLU A 334 6.33 -26.36 -5.02
N VAL A 335 6.74 -25.44 -5.89
CA VAL A 335 6.18 -24.10 -6.02
C VAL A 335 4.64 -24.17 -6.09
N PRO A 336 3.86 -23.46 -5.25
CA PRO A 336 2.41 -23.62 -5.21
C PRO A 336 1.68 -23.37 -6.55
N ASN A 337 0.44 -23.83 -6.65
CA ASN A 337 -0.44 -23.62 -7.80
C ASN A 337 -1.54 -22.61 -7.46
N VAL A 338 -1.75 -21.59 -8.29
CA VAL A 338 -2.88 -20.66 -8.15
C VAL A 338 -4.01 -21.08 -9.11
N VAL A 339 -5.25 -20.99 -8.65
CA VAL A 339 -6.46 -21.13 -9.48
C VAL A 339 -7.48 -20.07 -9.09
N ILE A 340 -8.06 -19.40 -10.08
CA ILE A 340 -9.07 -18.34 -9.87
C ILE A 340 -10.44 -18.88 -10.28
N LEU A 341 -11.46 -18.67 -9.44
CA LEU A 341 -12.85 -19.07 -9.68
C LEU A 341 -13.70 -17.82 -9.89
N GLU A 342 -14.26 -17.64 -11.09
CA GLU A 342 -15.10 -16.49 -11.44
C GLU A 342 -16.51 -16.96 -11.83
N GLY A 343 -17.53 -16.45 -11.14
CA GLY A 343 -18.93 -16.82 -11.38
C GLY A 343 -19.50 -16.29 -12.69
N ARG A 344 -18.95 -15.18 -13.21
CA ARG A 344 -19.30 -14.61 -14.52
C ARG A 344 -18.55 -15.31 -15.64
N ASP A 345 -18.91 -15.02 -16.89
CA ASP A 345 -18.17 -15.44 -18.07
C ASP A 345 -17.11 -14.42 -18.56
N ARG A 346 -16.91 -13.36 -17.76
CA ARG A 346 -15.96 -12.27 -17.97
C ARG A 346 -15.16 -11.99 -16.70
N VAL A 347 -13.96 -11.44 -16.85
CA VAL A 347 -13.16 -10.93 -15.72
C VAL A 347 -13.48 -9.47 -15.41
N GLY A 348 -12.75 -8.87 -14.47
CA GLY A 348 -12.83 -7.47 -14.05
C GLY A 348 -13.87 -7.21 -12.96
N GLY A 349 -14.87 -8.09 -12.77
CA GLY A 349 -15.91 -7.93 -11.76
C GLY A 349 -16.67 -6.61 -11.93
N ARG A 350 -16.43 -5.65 -11.03
CA ARG A 350 -16.99 -4.28 -11.06
C ARG A 350 -16.22 -3.29 -11.96
N VAL A 351 -15.12 -3.70 -12.60
CA VAL A 351 -14.53 -3.01 -13.76
C VAL A 351 -15.11 -3.65 -15.04
N TYR A 352 -16.00 -2.93 -15.73
CA TYR A 352 -16.77 -3.49 -16.84
C TYR A 352 -17.09 -2.50 -17.96
N SER A 353 -16.30 -2.62 -19.03
CA SER A 353 -16.54 -2.00 -20.33
C SER A 353 -17.47 -2.88 -21.18
N ARG A 354 -18.71 -2.42 -21.43
CA ARG A 354 -19.63 -3.12 -22.34
C ARG A 354 -19.46 -2.57 -23.76
N GLY A 355 -19.14 -3.45 -24.71
CA GLY A 355 -19.10 -3.07 -26.13
C GLY A 355 -20.48 -2.81 -26.69
N PHE A 356 -20.56 -1.85 -27.59
CA PHE A 356 -21.77 -1.54 -28.35
C PHE A 356 -22.13 -2.66 -29.33
N LYS A 357 -23.37 -2.64 -29.79
CA LYS A 357 -23.93 -3.46 -30.86
C LYS A 357 -24.14 -2.65 -32.15
N THR A 358 -24.24 -1.32 -32.05
CA THR A 358 -24.29 -0.40 -33.19
C THR A 358 -22.99 -0.44 -34.00
N GLY A 359 -23.09 -0.16 -35.30
CA GLY A 359 -21.96 -0.27 -36.23
C GLY A 359 -20.89 0.79 -35.97
N THR A 360 -19.72 0.36 -35.52
CA THR A 360 -18.56 1.22 -35.19
C THR A 360 -17.81 1.75 -36.43
N ALA A 361 -18.49 1.89 -37.57
CA ALA A 361 -17.88 2.22 -38.86
C ALA A 361 -17.25 3.62 -38.90
N ASN A 362 -17.74 4.54 -38.05
CA ASN A 362 -17.22 5.90 -37.89
C ASN A 362 -16.52 6.06 -36.52
N SER A 363 -15.84 5.00 -36.04
CA SER A 363 -15.05 5.04 -34.79
C SER A 363 -13.94 6.11 -34.86
N THR A 364 -13.77 6.88 -33.79
CA THR A 364 -12.62 7.78 -33.61
C THR A 364 -11.42 7.13 -32.91
N LEU A 365 -11.51 5.85 -32.55
CA LEU A 365 -10.38 5.07 -31.99
C LEU A 365 -9.62 4.33 -33.10
N GLU A 366 -8.32 4.12 -32.86
CA GLU A 366 -7.43 3.37 -33.75
C GLU A 366 -7.83 1.89 -33.93
N GLU A 367 -7.29 1.25 -34.98
CA GLU A 367 -7.58 -0.14 -35.29
C GLU A 367 -7.08 -1.08 -34.18
N GLY A 368 -7.97 -1.95 -33.69
CA GLY A 368 -7.73 -2.86 -32.58
C GLY A 368 -8.41 -2.44 -31.28
N TYR A 369 -8.70 -1.16 -31.08
CA TYR A 369 -9.53 -0.72 -29.96
C TYR A 369 -10.99 -1.16 -30.11
N ARG A 370 -11.65 -1.36 -28.97
CA ARG A 370 -13.07 -1.73 -28.91
C ARG A 370 -13.89 -0.54 -28.43
N CYS A 371 -14.85 -0.09 -29.24
CA CYS A 371 -15.83 0.90 -28.79
C CYS A 371 -16.68 0.31 -27.65
N THR A 372 -16.64 0.94 -26.47
CA THR A 372 -17.33 0.47 -25.25
C THR A 372 -17.87 1.64 -24.42
N ALA A 373 -18.91 1.37 -23.63
CA ALA A 373 -19.34 2.24 -22.53
C ALA A 373 -18.94 1.63 -21.17
N GLU A 374 -18.53 2.49 -20.24
CA GLU A 374 -18.10 2.07 -18.90
C GLU A 374 -19.27 1.90 -17.93
N MET A 375 -19.62 0.65 -17.66
CA MET A 375 -20.73 0.27 -16.79
C MET A 375 -20.34 0.28 -15.31
N GLY A 376 -19.07 0.10 -14.99
CA GLY A 376 -18.56 -0.03 -13.62
C GLY A 376 -17.70 1.17 -13.20
N GLY A 377 -16.63 0.92 -12.46
CA GLY A 377 -15.58 1.93 -12.25
C GLY A 377 -15.05 2.41 -13.60
N MET A 378 -15.04 3.74 -13.82
CA MET A 378 -14.68 4.37 -15.11
C MET A 378 -13.53 5.38 -15.00
N ILE A 379 -13.26 5.90 -13.81
CA ILE A 379 -12.24 6.91 -13.53
C ILE A 379 -11.05 6.25 -12.81
N ILE A 380 -9.84 6.65 -13.17
CA ILE A 380 -8.65 6.55 -12.33
C ILE A 380 -8.47 7.92 -11.68
N THR A 381 -8.66 8.00 -10.37
CA THR A 381 -8.37 9.20 -9.57
C THR A 381 -6.86 9.31 -9.38
N GLY A 382 -6.27 10.37 -9.96
CA GLY A 382 -4.84 10.67 -9.94
C GLY A 382 -3.90 9.64 -10.58
N PHE A 383 -2.75 10.11 -11.05
CA PHE A 383 -1.60 9.27 -11.42
C PHE A 383 -0.29 9.76 -10.80
N GLU A 384 -0.25 11.04 -10.39
CA GLU A 384 0.85 11.61 -9.64
C GLU A 384 0.75 11.19 -8.16
N ARG A 385 1.83 11.36 -7.39
CA ARG A 385 1.99 10.90 -6.00
C ARG A 385 1.65 9.42 -5.71
N GLY A 386 1.74 8.54 -6.72
CA GLY A 386 1.99 7.12 -6.51
C GLY A 386 0.80 6.16 -6.56
N ASN A 387 -0.30 6.52 -7.24
CA ASN A 387 -1.35 5.55 -7.57
C ASN A 387 -0.73 4.31 -8.28
N PRO A 388 -0.87 3.08 -7.75
CA PRO A 388 -0.21 1.89 -8.29
C PRO A 388 -0.69 1.52 -9.71
N LEU A 389 -1.85 2.02 -10.14
CA LEU A 389 -2.33 1.84 -11.50
C LEU A 389 -1.50 2.61 -12.53
N ASN A 390 -0.73 3.63 -12.14
CA ASN A 390 0.23 4.32 -13.02
C ASN A 390 1.22 3.30 -13.63
N ILE A 391 1.75 2.40 -12.79
CA ILE A 391 2.70 1.36 -13.20
C ILE A 391 2.05 0.34 -14.13
N LEU A 392 0.81 -0.08 -13.86
CA LEU A 392 0.09 -1.01 -14.74
C LEU A 392 -0.27 -0.35 -16.09
N VAL A 393 -0.88 0.84 -16.06
CA VAL A 393 -1.47 1.51 -17.22
C VAL A 393 -0.42 2.12 -18.13
N ARG A 394 0.41 3.03 -17.60
CA ARG A 394 1.44 3.75 -18.36
C ARG A 394 2.73 2.95 -18.48
N GLY A 395 3.13 2.24 -17.41
CA GLY A 395 4.43 1.57 -17.33
C GLY A 395 4.50 0.20 -18.01
N GLN A 396 3.49 -0.67 -17.82
CA GLN A 396 3.55 -2.09 -18.21
C GLN A 396 2.64 -2.46 -19.38
N LEU A 397 1.42 -1.92 -19.43
CA LEU A 397 0.44 -2.23 -20.48
C LEU A 397 0.37 -1.16 -21.58
N ALA A 398 0.99 0.01 -21.37
CA ALA A 398 1.01 1.16 -22.27
C ALA A 398 -0.37 1.49 -22.88
N LEU A 399 -1.42 1.51 -22.04
CA LEU A 399 -2.79 1.79 -22.48
C LEU A 399 -3.04 3.29 -22.61
N ASP A 400 -3.76 3.70 -23.66
CA ASP A 400 -4.18 5.08 -23.83
C ASP A 400 -5.23 5.51 -22.80
N TYR A 401 -5.16 6.77 -22.39
CA TYR A 401 -6.03 7.37 -21.38
C TYR A 401 -6.33 8.83 -21.75
N HIS A 402 -7.56 9.25 -21.51
CA HIS A 402 -8.00 10.65 -21.62
C HIS A 402 -8.01 11.27 -20.22
N ALA A 403 -7.25 12.35 -20.02
CA ALA A 403 -7.31 13.15 -18.79
C ALA A 403 -8.53 14.08 -18.84
N LEU A 404 -9.38 13.99 -17.83
CA LEU A 404 -10.60 14.78 -17.72
C LEU A 404 -10.26 16.26 -17.52
N ARG A 405 -10.99 17.13 -18.22
CA ARG A 405 -10.98 18.57 -18.02
C ARG A 405 -11.86 18.92 -16.80
N PRO A 406 -11.43 19.81 -15.89
CA PRO A 406 -12.25 20.22 -14.75
C PRO A 406 -13.47 21.05 -15.19
N THR A 407 -13.36 21.78 -16.31
CA THR A 407 -14.37 22.73 -16.78
C THR A 407 -15.73 22.06 -17.05
N THR A 408 -16.65 22.24 -16.12
CA THR A 408 -18.04 21.76 -16.17
C THR A 408 -19.01 22.92 -16.39
N THR A 409 -20.17 22.64 -16.97
CA THR A 409 -21.28 23.60 -17.06
C THR A 409 -22.46 23.00 -16.32
N ILE A 410 -23.03 23.72 -15.35
CA ILE A 410 -24.28 23.33 -14.70
C ILE A 410 -25.44 24.09 -15.38
N TYR A 411 -26.48 23.35 -15.76
CA TYR A 411 -27.72 23.88 -16.34
C TYR A 411 -28.87 23.78 -15.34
N ASP A 412 -29.70 24.81 -15.21
CA ASP A 412 -30.93 24.72 -14.44
C ASP A 412 -31.99 23.88 -15.19
N PHE A 413 -33.09 23.48 -14.53
CA PHE A 413 -34.14 22.65 -15.14
C PHE A 413 -34.72 23.25 -16.44
N ASN A 414 -34.58 24.57 -16.64
CA ASN A 414 -35.05 25.33 -17.79
C ASN A 414 -34.07 25.32 -18.98
N GLY A 415 -32.96 24.58 -18.88
CA GLY A 415 -31.92 24.46 -19.90
C GLY A 415 -30.94 25.61 -20.00
N GLN A 416 -31.11 26.68 -19.23
CA GLN A 416 -30.15 27.78 -19.19
C GLN A 416 -28.95 27.41 -18.31
N PRO A 417 -27.72 27.78 -18.69
CA PRO A 417 -26.57 27.66 -17.79
C PRO A 417 -26.81 28.50 -16.53
N VAL A 418 -26.37 28.00 -15.38
CA VAL A 418 -26.38 28.72 -14.12
C VAL A 418 -25.38 29.88 -14.16
N ASP A 419 -25.66 30.97 -13.45
CA ASP A 419 -24.70 32.04 -13.25
C ASP A 419 -23.48 31.54 -12.42
N PRO A 420 -22.24 31.63 -12.93
CA PRO A 420 -21.06 31.10 -12.21
C PRO A 420 -20.82 31.73 -10.85
N THR A 421 -21.22 32.99 -10.65
CA THR A 421 -21.11 33.65 -9.34
C THR A 421 -22.05 33.00 -8.33
N ARG A 422 -23.27 32.65 -8.75
CA ARG A 422 -24.26 32.02 -7.87
C ARG A 422 -23.96 30.54 -7.60
N ASP A 423 -23.38 29.85 -8.58
CA ASP A 423 -22.84 28.49 -8.45
C ASP A 423 -21.76 28.46 -7.35
N HIS A 424 -20.73 29.29 -7.49
CA HIS A 424 -19.62 29.41 -6.55
C HIS A 424 -20.03 29.85 -5.14
N LEU A 425 -21.08 30.67 -5.01
CA LEU A 425 -21.67 31.02 -3.69
C LEU A 425 -22.35 29.82 -3.01
N ALA A 426 -22.98 28.92 -3.76
CA ALA A 426 -23.61 27.72 -3.24
C ALA A 426 -22.55 26.66 -2.88
N GLU A 427 -21.57 26.44 -3.75
CA GLU A 427 -20.43 25.54 -3.52
C GLU A 427 -19.66 25.90 -2.24
N LYS A 428 -19.27 27.17 -2.08
CA LYS A 428 -18.56 27.64 -0.87
C LYS A 428 -19.40 27.55 0.41
N LEU A 429 -20.73 27.64 0.31
CA LEU A 429 -21.62 27.45 1.45
C LEU A 429 -21.77 25.95 1.80
N TYR A 430 -21.83 25.08 0.79
CA TYR A 430 -21.80 23.62 0.97
C TYR A 430 -20.49 23.15 1.63
N ASN A 431 -19.34 23.68 1.20
CA ASN A 431 -18.05 23.38 1.81
C ASN A 431 -17.96 23.90 3.26
N ASP A 432 -18.42 25.12 3.57
CA ASP A 432 -18.43 25.62 4.96
C ASP A 432 -19.37 24.81 5.88
N ILE A 433 -20.39 24.14 5.33
CA ILE A 433 -21.18 23.16 6.08
C ILE A 433 -20.32 21.93 6.40
N LEU A 434 -19.61 21.35 5.43
CA LEU A 434 -18.75 20.18 5.67
C LEU A 434 -17.56 20.50 6.61
N ASP A 435 -16.97 21.69 6.50
CA ASP A 435 -15.95 22.20 7.44
C ASP A 435 -16.47 22.15 8.89
N ARG A 436 -17.70 22.65 9.13
CA ARG A 436 -18.33 22.66 10.45
C ARG A 436 -18.66 21.27 10.98
N LEU A 437 -18.78 20.26 10.12
CA LEU A 437 -18.99 18.88 10.52
C LEU A 437 -17.67 18.13 10.82
N TYR A 438 -16.50 18.77 10.63
CA TYR A 438 -15.19 18.18 10.93
C TYR A 438 -15.04 17.75 12.40
N ASP A 439 -15.53 18.55 13.34
CA ASP A 439 -15.31 18.32 14.78
C ASP A 439 -15.96 17.02 15.33
N TYR A 440 -16.95 16.48 14.62
CA TYR A 440 -17.65 15.23 14.98
C TYR A 440 -16.95 13.96 14.45
N LYS A 441 -15.89 14.11 13.62
CA LYS A 441 -15.14 12.99 13.02
C LYS A 441 -14.41 12.12 14.06
N PHE A 442 -14.02 10.91 13.66
CA PHE A 442 -13.14 10.06 14.47
C PHE A 442 -11.77 10.72 14.65
N LYS A 443 -11.39 11.03 15.90
CA LYS A 443 -10.03 11.44 16.23
C LYS A 443 -9.07 10.28 16.00
N LEU A 444 -8.31 10.35 14.91
CA LEU A 444 -7.42 9.29 14.46
C LEU A 444 -6.22 9.11 15.41
N PRO A 445 -5.74 7.87 15.64
CA PRO A 445 -4.49 7.63 16.36
C PRO A 445 -3.32 8.32 15.64
N LYS A 446 -2.44 8.98 16.40
CA LYS A 446 -1.18 9.51 15.87
C LYS A 446 -0.25 8.36 15.50
N VAL A 447 0.21 8.32 14.25
CA VAL A 447 1.21 7.35 13.78
C VAL A 447 2.58 7.67 14.39
N VAL A 448 3.34 6.63 14.77
CA VAL A 448 4.71 6.78 15.30
C VAL A 448 5.67 6.97 14.11
N ASN A 449 5.83 8.21 13.67
CA ASN A 449 6.76 8.57 12.61
C ASN A 449 8.21 8.54 13.13
N ILE A 450 8.94 7.46 12.86
CA ILE A 450 10.39 7.40 13.07
C ILE A 450 11.07 8.02 11.83
N GLU A 451 11.40 9.30 11.96
CA GLU A 451 12.02 10.12 10.91
C GLU A 451 13.55 10.03 10.89
N GLY A 452 14.11 10.10 9.68
CA GLY A 452 15.54 10.29 9.43
C GLY A 452 15.94 11.76 9.36
N ASP A 453 17.23 11.98 9.14
CA ASP A 453 17.82 13.31 8.96
C ASP A 453 17.56 13.81 7.53
N HIS A 454 16.70 14.83 7.38
CA HIS A 454 16.28 15.38 6.09
C HIS A 454 17.45 15.90 5.24
N ASP A 455 18.34 16.73 5.81
CA ASP A 455 19.52 17.28 5.12
C ASP A 455 20.42 16.17 4.56
N LEU A 456 20.47 15.02 5.24
CA LEU A 456 21.23 13.85 4.80
C LEU A 456 20.48 12.99 3.77
N VAL A 457 19.15 12.91 3.79
CA VAL A 457 18.36 12.25 2.73
C VAL A 457 18.44 13.07 1.43
N ASP A 458 18.21 14.38 1.50
CA ASP A 458 18.24 15.31 0.36
C ASP A 458 19.63 15.39 -0.31
N ALA A 459 20.70 15.10 0.45
CA ALA A 459 22.07 15.03 -0.07
C ALA A 459 22.55 13.61 -0.43
N TYR A 460 21.72 12.57 -0.25
CA TYR A 460 22.08 11.14 -0.29
C TYR A 460 23.37 10.82 0.50
N ARG A 461 23.33 11.08 1.80
CA ARG A 461 24.43 10.93 2.76
C ARG A 461 24.04 10.02 3.93
N ASP A 462 24.99 9.20 4.35
CA ASP A 462 24.80 8.23 5.43
C ASP A 462 25.09 8.93 6.76
N ALA A 463 24.27 8.67 7.77
CA ALA A 463 24.43 9.34 9.05
C ALA A 463 25.75 8.99 9.75
N HIS A 464 26.28 9.95 10.50
CA HIS A 464 27.61 9.87 11.12
C HIS A 464 27.55 9.36 12.57
N GLY A 465 26.92 8.19 12.78
CA GLY A 465 26.87 7.53 14.08
C GLY A 465 26.62 6.02 13.99
N ASP A 466 27.48 5.25 14.67
CA ASP A 466 27.43 3.78 14.74
C ASP A 466 27.14 3.24 16.15
N ILE A 467 27.04 4.14 17.13
CA ILE A 467 26.93 3.81 18.55
C ILE A 467 25.74 4.58 19.11
N GLY A 468 24.68 3.85 19.43
CA GLY A 468 23.43 4.36 19.95
C GLY A 468 22.56 3.21 20.43
N LYS A 469 21.43 3.53 21.08
CA LYS A 469 20.42 2.53 21.46
C LYS A 469 19.52 2.27 20.24
N THR A 470 19.00 1.05 20.12
CA THR A 470 17.98 0.74 19.12
C THR A 470 16.70 1.51 19.44
N ILE A 471 15.84 1.73 18.45
CA ILE A 471 14.61 2.53 18.58
C ILE A 471 13.77 1.99 19.76
N ALA A 472 13.56 0.67 19.83
CA ALA A 472 12.83 0.02 20.91
C ALA A 472 13.36 0.36 22.32
N VAL A 473 14.69 0.30 22.51
CA VAL A 473 15.32 0.60 23.81
C VAL A 473 15.25 2.09 24.15
N ALA A 474 15.25 2.98 23.14
CA ALA A 474 15.04 4.40 23.35
C ALA A 474 13.59 4.73 23.75
N GLU A 475 12.61 4.06 23.13
CA GLU A 475 11.18 4.16 23.46
C GLU A 475 10.89 3.66 24.88
N GLU A 476 11.42 2.51 25.26
CA GLU A 476 11.27 1.92 26.61
C GLU A 476 11.90 2.82 27.69
N GLU A 477 13.01 3.51 27.38
CA GLU A 477 13.61 4.51 28.27
C GLU A 477 12.78 5.80 28.38
N GLU A 478 12.06 6.23 27.33
CA GLU A 478 11.20 7.42 27.42
C GLU A 478 9.85 7.11 28.10
N ALA A 479 9.29 5.92 27.88
CA ALA A 479 8.12 5.41 28.60
C ALA A 479 8.41 5.26 30.12
N SER A 480 9.58 4.74 30.49
CA SER A 480 9.97 4.63 31.90
C SER A 480 10.34 5.97 32.56
N LYS A 481 10.82 6.96 31.82
CA LYS A 481 10.96 8.35 32.31
C LYS A 481 9.61 9.02 32.56
N SER A 482 8.68 8.92 31.60
CA SER A 482 7.37 9.56 31.70
C SER A 482 6.51 8.97 32.83
N HIS A 483 6.64 7.67 33.13
CA HIS A 483 6.02 7.06 34.31
C HIS A 483 6.53 7.60 35.67
N VAL A 484 7.66 8.29 35.72
CA VAL A 484 8.19 8.93 36.94
C VAL A 484 7.66 10.36 37.13
N VAL A 485 7.01 10.95 36.11
CA VAL A 485 6.51 12.35 36.13
C VAL A 485 4.98 12.37 36.04
N LEU A 486 4.32 11.68 36.98
CA LEU A 486 2.87 11.69 37.16
C LEU A 486 2.49 12.33 38.51
N SER A 487 2.87 13.60 38.70
CA SER A 487 2.48 14.40 39.87
C SER A 487 2.39 15.91 39.62
N ASP A 488 2.22 16.35 38.36
CA ASP A 488 2.02 17.77 37.99
C ASP A 488 0.93 17.87 36.91
N GLU A 489 -0.32 18.05 37.33
CA GLU A 489 -1.45 18.38 36.45
C GLU A 489 -1.35 19.83 35.97
N ASN A 490 -0.46 20.15 35.03
CA ASN A 490 -0.43 21.43 34.27
C ASN A 490 0.55 21.40 33.08
N ALA A 491 0.40 20.41 32.18
CA ALA A 491 1.29 20.22 31.04
C ALA A 491 0.94 21.02 29.77
N GLU A 492 -0.25 21.62 29.68
CA GLU A 492 -0.76 22.19 28.41
C GLU A 492 -0.36 23.65 28.14
N GLU A 493 -0.09 24.48 29.16
CA GLU A 493 0.14 25.93 28.96
C GLU A 493 1.55 26.33 28.47
N LYS A 494 2.55 25.43 28.47
CA LYS A 494 3.98 25.84 28.35
C LYS A 494 4.55 26.01 26.94
N ASN A 495 3.77 25.81 25.88
CA ASN A 495 4.22 26.04 24.49
C ASN A 495 3.90 27.44 23.93
N GLY A 496 3.21 28.31 24.69
CA GLY A 496 2.70 29.61 24.22
C GLY A 496 3.71 30.74 23.97
N LEU A 497 5.03 30.47 23.92
CA LEU A 497 6.06 31.52 23.83
C LEU A 497 7.22 31.20 22.87
N LEU A 498 6.94 31.21 21.56
CA LEU A 498 7.92 31.57 20.51
C LEU A 498 7.28 31.79 19.12
N SER A 499 6.23 32.61 19.02
CA SER A 499 5.64 32.99 17.72
C SER A 499 6.00 34.45 17.34
N ASN A 500 6.93 34.59 16.39
CA ASN A 500 6.99 35.76 15.51
C ASN A 500 6.27 35.34 14.22
N SER A 501 5.05 35.82 14.03
CA SER A 501 4.03 35.23 13.14
C SER A 501 4.50 34.79 11.74
N PRO A 502 4.50 33.48 11.46
CA PRO A 502 4.00 32.94 10.21
C PRO A 502 2.46 32.91 10.25
N VAL A 503 1.82 32.47 9.15
CA VAL A 503 0.41 32.07 9.14
C VAL A 503 0.24 30.81 10.01
N ASP A 504 -0.81 30.72 10.82
CA ASP A 504 -1.12 29.48 11.56
C ASP A 504 -1.56 28.38 10.59
N VAL A 505 -0.67 27.41 10.36
CA VAL A 505 -0.89 26.28 9.45
C VAL A 505 -1.33 25.05 10.26
N VAL A 506 -2.61 24.70 10.19
CA VAL A 506 -3.18 23.56 10.91
C VAL A 506 -3.00 22.29 10.07
N PRO A 507 -2.61 21.14 10.66
CA PRO A 507 -2.65 19.86 9.96
C PRO A 507 -4.11 19.44 9.72
N VAL A 508 -4.62 19.62 8.49
CA VAL A 508 -6.00 19.28 8.10
C VAL A 508 -6.17 17.75 7.98
N SER A 509 -5.14 17.08 7.47
CA SER A 509 -5.10 15.62 7.39
C SER A 509 -3.67 15.11 7.57
N THR A 510 -3.52 13.80 7.67
CA THR A 510 -2.23 13.12 7.58
C THR A 510 -2.41 11.88 6.74
N ASP A 511 -1.69 11.84 5.62
CA ASP A 511 -1.64 10.67 4.73
C ASP A 511 -1.30 9.43 5.56
N ARG A 512 -2.14 8.40 5.50
CA ARG A 512 -2.02 7.26 6.41
C ARG A 512 -0.98 6.25 5.99
N ILE A 513 -0.52 6.29 4.73
CA ILE A 513 0.52 5.39 4.22
C ILE A 513 1.90 6.06 4.35
N THR A 514 2.00 7.37 4.13
CA THR A 514 3.27 8.11 4.30
C THR A 514 3.41 8.79 5.66
N GLY A 515 2.36 8.94 6.45
CA GLY A 515 2.41 9.73 7.69
C GLY A 515 2.73 11.21 7.46
N ARG A 516 2.65 11.72 6.22
CA ARG A 516 2.95 13.11 5.86
C ARG A 516 1.75 14.00 6.23
N PRO A 517 1.92 15.02 7.09
CA PRO A 517 0.84 15.94 7.42
C PRO A 517 0.57 16.90 6.25
N HIS A 518 -0.67 16.94 5.76
CA HIS A 518 -1.15 18.03 4.92
C HIS A 518 -1.48 19.21 5.84
N LYS A 519 -0.99 20.42 5.55
CA LYS A 519 -1.18 21.60 6.38
C LYS A 519 -1.75 22.76 5.57
N GLU A 520 -2.81 23.39 6.07
CA GLU A 520 -3.42 24.56 5.44
C GLU A 520 -3.53 25.76 6.39
N PRO A 521 -3.62 27.00 5.87
CA PRO A 521 -3.93 28.20 6.65
C PRO A 521 -5.27 28.12 7.40
N GLY A 522 -5.21 28.14 8.73
CA GLY A 522 -6.39 28.15 9.60
C GLY A 522 -6.97 26.77 9.90
N GLY A 523 -7.90 26.72 10.85
CA GLY A 523 -8.64 25.52 11.21
C GLY A 523 -10.09 25.53 10.68
N PRO A 524 -10.78 24.39 10.71
CA PRO A 524 -12.21 24.32 10.39
C PRO A 524 -13.02 25.27 11.29
N ALA A 525 -14.05 25.89 10.70
CA ALA A 525 -15.06 26.70 11.41
C ALA A 525 -14.54 27.82 12.38
N VAL A 526 -13.31 28.32 12.23
CA VAL A 526 -12.74 29.44 13.02
C VAL A 526 -13.57 30.73 12.96
N HIS A 527 -14.52 30.83 12.02
CA HIS A 527 -15.41 31.97 11.86
C HIS A 527 -16.90 31.59 12.06
N LYS A 528 -17.60 32.44 12.82
CA LYS A 528 -19.04 32.37 13.05
C LYS A 528 -19.82 32.38 11.73
N ALA A 529 -20.88 31.58 11.66
CA ALA A 529 -21.62 31.29 10.43
C ALA A 529 -22.05 32.55 9.65
N ALA A 530 -22.57 33.58 10.32
CA ALA A 530 -22.93 34.84 9.68
C ALA A 530 -21.70 35.58 9.10
N TYR A 531 -20.63 35.75 9.90
CA TYR A 531 -19.41 36.39 9.42
C TYR A 531 -18.79 35.65 8.21
N LYS A 532 -18.72 34.32 8.26
CA LYS A 532 -18.17 33.47 7.19
C LYS A 532 -19.06 33.45 5.94
N ALA A 533 -20.39 33.41 6.09
CA ALA A 533 -21.31 33.53 4.95
C ALA A 533 -21.15 34.89 4.23
N ARG A 534 -21.01 35.98 4.99
CA ARG A 534 -20.72 37.31 4.42
C ARG A 534 -19.34 37.37 3.75
N LEU A 535 -18.33 36.70 4.32
CA LEU A 535 -16.98 36.59 3.74
C LEU A 535 -16.99 35.81 2.41
N ILE A 536 -17.84 34.78 2.28
CA ILE A 536 -18.08 34.05 1.03
C ILE A 536 -18.77 34.94 -0.03
N GLY A 537 -19.52 35.95 0.40
CA GLY A 537 -20.22 36.91 -0.47
C GLY A 537 -21.74 36.90 -0.34
N TRP A 538 -22.31 36.17 0.63
CA TRP A 538 -23.75 36.17 0.87
C TRP A 538 -24.24 37.43 1.59
N ALA A 539 -25.42 37.91 1.20
CA ALA A 539 -26.16 38.88 1.99
C ALA A 539 -26.82 38.18 3.19
N LEU A 540 -26.58 38.73 4.38
CA LEU A 540 -27.25 38.31 5.62
C LEU A 540 -28.71 38.79 5.63
N GLN A 541 -29.57 38.10 6.38
CA GLN A 541 -30.96 38.53 6.60
C GLN A 541 -31.03 39.74 7.55
N ASP A 542 -32.11 40.52 7.44
CA ASP A 542 -32.34 41.71 8.25
C ASP A 542 -32.32 41.39 9.76
N GLY A 543 -31.38 42.00 10.48
CA GLY A 543 -31.20 41.80 11.93
C GLY A 543 -30.27 40.66 12.34
N VAL A 544 -29.66 39.93 11.39
CA VAL A 544 -28.62 38.94 11.69
C VAL A 544 -27.28 39.63 11.95
N GLU A 545 -26.74 39.48 13.16
CA GLU A 545 -25.39 39.93 13.51
C GLU A 545 -24.31 38.95 13.02
N ASP A 546 -23.10 39.47 12.74
CA ASP A 546 -21.89 38.67 12.46
C ASP A 546 -21.56 37.63 13.56
N SER A 547 -22.05 37.86 14.77
CA SER A 547 -21.91 37.00 15.96
C SER A 547 -22.70 35.69 15.86
N LYS A 548 -23.71 35.62 14.99
CA LYS A 548 -24.63 34.47 14.85
C LYS A 548 -23.91 33.25 14.27
N ASP A 549 -24.10 32.13 14.94
CA ASP A 549 -23.60 30.80 14.57
C ASP A 549 -24.71 29.76 14.44
N LEU A 550 -24.35 28.57 13.98
CA LEU A 550 -25.21 27.37 14.00
C LEU A 550 -25.05 26.63 15.34
N ASP A 551 -26.10 25.94 15.77
CA ASP A 551 -26.04 24.89 16.80
C ASP A 551 -26.05 23.53 16.09
N LEU A 552 -24.88 22.87 16.02
CA LEU A 552 -24.73 21.56 15.40
C LEU A 552 -24.54 20.43 16.42
N ASP A 553 -24.36 20.76 17.70
CA ASP A 553 -24.25 19.77 18.77
C ASP A 553 -25.62 19.10 19.03
N GLU A 554 -26.70 19.89 19.12
CA GLU A 554 -28.06 19.36 19.32
C GLU A 554 -28.51 18.38 18.22
N PRO A 555 -28.24 18.60 16.91
CA PRO A 555 -28.49 17.57 15.90
C PRO A 555 -27.45 16.42 15.86
N ALA A 556 -26.19 16.64 16.23
CA ALA A 556 -25.14 15.61 16.19
C ALA A 556 -25.25 14.58 17.32
N ASP A 557 -25.63 15.01 18.54
CA ASP A 557 -25.80 14.12 19.71
C ASP A 557 -27.08 13.27 19.66
N ARG A 558 -27.95 13.47 18.66
CA ARG A 558 -29.18 12.67 18.51
C ARG A 558 -28.85 11.22 18.22
N LYS A 559 -29.51 10.30 18.92
CA LYS A 559 -29.35 8.86 18.71
C LYS A 559 -29.68 8.48 17.27
N GLY A 560 -28.66 8.03 16.53
CA GLY A 560 -28.78 7.70 15.10
C GLY A 560 -28.51 8.87 14.15
N ALA A 561 -27.84 9.94 14.62
CA ALA A 561 -27.34 11.00 13.75
C ALA A 561 -26.39 10.44 12.68
N THR A 562 -26.64 10.89 11.45
CA THR A 562 -25.86 10.59 10.24
C THR A 562 -25.44 11.89 9.57
N LEU A 563 -24.47 11.83 8.65
CA LEU A 563 -23.96 13.01 7.92
C LEU A 563 -25.11 13.85 7.37
N GLY A 564 -25.99 13.24 6.57
CA GLY A 564 -27.13 13.93 5.97
C GLY A 564 -28.18 14.46 6.95
N SER A 565 -28.25 13.93 8.17
CA SER A 565 -29.14 14.47 9.22
C SER A 565 -28.63 15.78 9.83
N VAL A 566 -27.29 15.93 9.93
CA VAL A 566 -26.64 17.14 10.46
C VAL A 566 -26.46 18.18 9.35
N VAL A 567 -26.15 17.75 8.11
CA VAL A 567 -26.15 18.63 6.92
C VAL A 567 -27.54 19.28 6.71
N ASP A 568 -28.64 18.51 6.82
CA ASP A 568 -29.99 19.08 6.74
C ASP A 568 -30.26 20.11 7.85
N ALA A 569 -29.77 19.86 9.07
CA ALA A 569 -29.91 20.79 10.18
C ALA A 569 -29.07 22.07 9.96
N ALA A 570 -27.88 21.95 9.37
CA ALA A 570 -27.01 23.07 9.03
C ALA A 570 -27.61 23.93 7.92
N ILE A 571 -28.07 23.34 6.81
CA ILE A 571 -28.71 24.09 5.71
C ILE A 571 -29.99 24.80 6.20
N LYS A 572 -30.79 24.13 7.04
CA LYS A 572 -31.97 24.74 7.64
C LYS A 572 -31.60 25.98 8.46
N GLN A 573 -30.57 25.90 9.31
CA GLN A 573 -30.13 27.03 10.14
C GLN A 573 -29.45 28.14 9.31
N PHE A 574 -28.75 27.82 8.22
CA PHE A 574 -28.31 28.84 7.27
C PHE A 574 -29.49 29.57 6.60
N GLY A 575 -30.66 28.93 6.49
CA GLY A 575 -31.93 29.57 6.14
C GLY A 575 -32.45 30.62 7.14
N ASP A 576 -31.87 30.71 8.35
CA ASP A 576 -32.09 31.80 9.32
C ASP A 576 -30.96 32.87 9.27
N VAL A 577 -29.92 32.68 8.44
CA VAL A 577 -28.72 33.53 8.37
C VAL A 577 -28.64 34.28 7.03
N VAL A 578 -28.90 33.59 5.90
CA VAL A 578 -28.86 34.14 4.54
C VAL A 578 -30.17 33.88 3.81
N HIS A 579 -30.52 34.71 2.82
CA HIS A 579 -31.76 34.53 2.05
C HIS A 579 -31.60 33.50 0.92
N LEU A 580 -31.85 32.22 1.24
CA LEU A 580 -31.80 31.11 0.28
C LEU A 580 -33.00 31.12 -0.69
N LEU A 581 -32.71 31.00 -1.98
CA LEU A 581 -33.66 30.87 -3.08
C LEU A 581 -33.82 29.39 -3.51
N PRO A 582 -34.91 29.02 -4.21
CA PRO A 582 -35.08 27.66 -4.73
C PRO A 582 -33.99 27.20 -5.71
N LEU A 583 -33.34 28.14 -6.41
CA LEU A 583 -32.15 27.86 -7.23
C LEU A 583 -30.97 27.43 -6.36
N ASP A 584 -30.73 28.13 -5.26
CA ASP A 584 -29.63 27.85 -4.33
C ASP A 584 -29.81 26.48 -3.69
N LEU A 585 -31.04 26.11 -3.30
CA LEU A 585 -31.31 24.75 -2.81
C LEU A 585 -31.18 23.68 -3.90
N ARG A 586 -31.46 23.99 -5.18
CA ARG A 586 -31.14 23.08 -6.30
C ARG A 586 -29.63 22.89 -6.46
N LEU A 587 -28.84 23.96 -6.35
CA LEU A 587 -27.37 23.90 -6.40
C LEU A 587 -26.79 23.11 -5.23
N LEU A 588 -27.16 23.45 -3.99
CA LEU A 588 -26.77 22.70 -2.79
C LEU A 588 -27.15 21.20 -2.91
N ASN A 589 -28.33 20.88 -3.46
CA ASN A 589 -28.72 19.48 -3.70
C ASN A 589 -27.98 18.82 -4.87
N TRP A 590 -27.40 19.58 -5.81
CA TRP A 590 -26.51 19.04 -6.83
C TRP A 590 -25.15 18.64 -6.23
N HIS A 591 -24.57 19.46 -5.33
CA HIS A 591 -23.38 19.07 -4.57
C HIS A 591 -23.66 17.87 -3.64
N ILE A 592 -24.80 17.84 -2.95
CA ILE A 592 -25.23 16.66 -2.18
C ILE A 592 -25.39 15.44 -3.10
N ALA A 593 -25.96 15.58 -4.30
CA ALA A 593 -26.05 14.49 -5.27
C ALA A 593 -24.66 14.01 -5.76
N ASN A 594 -23.66 14.90 -5.81
CA ASN A 594 -22.27 14.55 -6.09
C ASN A 594 -21.64 13.75 -4.94
N LEU A 595 -21.90 14.13 -3.68
CA LEU A 595 -21.54 13.36 -2.47
C LEU A 595 -22.20 11.96 -2.44
N GLU A 596 -23.48 11.88 -2.81
CA GLU A 596 -24.23 10.63 -2.95
C GLU A 596 -23.73 9.77 -4.13
N TYR A 597 -23.12 10.38 -5.15
CA TYR A 597 -22.42 9.69 -6.23
C TYR A 597 -21.08 9.11 -5.75
N SER A 598 -20.22 9.94 -5.14
CA SER A 598 -18.92 9.50 -4.62
C SER A 598 -19.08 8.34 -3.63
N ASN A 599 -20.12 8.35 -2.80
CA ASN A 599 -20.41 7.28 -1.82
C ASN A 599 -21.38 6.18 -2.30
N ALA A 600 -22.00 6.31 -3.49
CA ALA A 600 -23.07 5.43 -4.00
C ALA A 600 -24.24 5.17 -3.02
N ILE A 601 -24.58 6.13 -2.16
CA ILE A 601 -25.67 5.99 -1.20
C ILE A 601 -26.29 7.35 -0.89
N ASN A 602 -27.52 7.37 -0.38
CA ASN A 602 -28.09 8.56 0.25
C ASN A 602 -27.19 9.01 1.43
N TYR A 603 -26.77 10.28 1.44
CA TYR A 603 -25.98 10.91 2.50
C TYR A 603 -26.55 10.75 3.93
N LYS A 604 -27.84 10.45 4.07
CA LYS A 604 -28.49 10.12 5.36
C LYS A 604 -28.18 8.73 5.90
N GLU A 605 -27.52 7.88 5.11
CA GLU A 605 -26.97 6.57 5.54
C GLU A 605 -25.47 6.64 5.85
N LEU A 606 -24.81 7.79 5.68
CA LEU A 606 -23.37 7.94 5.95
C LEU A 606 -23.08 8.22 7.43
N SER A 607 -22.05 7.55 7.97
CA SER A 607 -21.53 7.82 9.30
C SER A 607 -21.12 9.28 9.44
N LEU A 608 -21.76 10.02 10.37
CA LEU A 608 -21.35 11.40 10.70
C LEU A 608 -19.86 11.48 11.07
N ARG A 609 -19.31 10.40 11.63
CA ARG A 609 -17.96 10.36 12.22
C ARG A 609 -16.87 9.87 11.27
N GLY A 610 -17.24 9.25 10.14
CA GLY A 610 -16.29 8.52 9.29
C GLY A 610 -16.63 8.48 7.81
N TRP A 611 -17.54 9.34 7.34
CA TRP A 611 -17.89 9.47 5.92
C TRP A 611 -16.69 9.75 5.00
N ASP A 612 -15.64 10.36 5.54
CA ASP A 612 -14.37 10.68 4.91
C ASP A 612 -13.20 9.90 5.53
N VAL A 613 -13.43 8.66 6.00
CA VAL A 613 -12.38 7.87 6.68
C VAL A 613 -11.17 7.56 5.79
N ASP A 614 -11.21 7.82 4.49
CA ASP A 614 -10.08 7.73 3.56
C ASP A 614 -9.44 9.08 3.21
N ALA A 615 -9.93 10.19 3.76
CA ALA A 615 -9.37 11.52 3.48
C ALA A 615 -7.90 11.67 3.87
N GLY A 616 -7.15 12.45 3.08
CA GLY A 616 -5.69 12.60 3.15
C GLY A 616 -4.90 11.51 2.41
N ASN A 617 -5.56 10.53 1.80
CA ASN A 617 -4.93 9.49 0.98
C ASN A 617 -5.19 9.69 -0.54
N GLU A 618 -5.62 10.89 -0.94
CA GLU A 618 -5.93 11.21 -2.33
C GLU A 618 -4.67 11.17 -3.22
N TRP A 619 -4.86 10.79 -4.48
CA TRP A 619 -3.81 10.79 -5.50
C TRP A 619 -3.76 12.14 -6.21
N GLU A 620 -2.55 12.67 -6.39
CA GLU A 620 -2.33 13.91 -7.13
C GLU A 620 -2.52 13.73 -8.65
N GLY A 621 -2.72 14.85 -9.33
CA GLY A 621 -2.81 14.89 -10.79
C GLY A 621 -4.18 14.54 -11.36
N LYS A 622 -4.32 14.76 -12.66
CA LYS A 622 -5.64 14.80 -13.33
C LYS A 622 -6.32 13.43 -13.31
N HIS A 623 -7.62 13.43 -12.96
CA HIS A 623 -8.48 12.26 -13.08
C HIS A 623 -8.57 11.79 -14.54
N THR A 624 -8.49 10.48 -14.80
CA THR A 624 -8.42 9.95 -16.18
C THR A 624 -9.42 8.83 -16.46
N GLN A 625 -9.71 8.59 -17.74
CA GLN A 625 -10.48 7.46 -18.23
C GLN A 625 -9.68 6.67 -19.28
N ILE A 626 -9.71 5.34 -19.25
CA ILE A 626 -9.01 4.49 -20.23
C ILE A 626 -9.74 4.50 -21.58
N VAL A 627 -9.01 4.78 -22.66
CA VAL A 627 -9.51 4.76 -24.05
C VAL A 627 -9.73 3.32 -24.51
N GLY A 628 -10.87 3.02 -25.15
CA GLY A 628 -11.29 1.65 -25.48
C GLY A 628 -11.82 0.84 -24.29
N GLY A 629 -11.75 1.38 -23.07
CA GLY A 629 -12.40 0.86 -21.87
C GLY A 629 -11.44 0.31 -20.81
N TYR A 630 -11.77 0.60 -19.54
CA TYR A 630 -10.99 0.32 -18.34
C TYR A 630 -10.86 -1.19 -18.03
N GLN A 631 -11.74 -2.04 -18.56
CA GLN A 631 -11.57 -3.50 -18.47
C GLN A 631 -10.31 -4.02 -19.19
N GLN A 632 -9.61 -3.19 -19.97
CA GLN A 632 -8.28 -3.53 -20.48
C GLN A 632 -7.26 -3.79 -19.37
N VAL A 633 -7.33 -3.10 -18.21
CA VAL A 633 -6.39 -3.32 -17.09
C VAL A 633 -6.51 -4.73 -16.48
N PRO A 634 -7.70 -5.22 -16.04
CA PRO A 634 -7.84 -6.61 -15.59
C PRO A 634 -7.63 -7.65 -16.70
N ARG A 635 -7.79 -7.29 -17.99
CA ARG A 635 -7.39 -8.17 -19.11
C ARG A 635 -5.87 -8.24 -19.26
N GLY A 636 -5.16 -7.14 -19.04
CA GLY A 636 -3.71 -7.12 -18.94
C GLY A 636 -3.21 -8.03 -17.83
N LEU A 637 -3.69 -7.85 -16.60
CA LEU A 637 -3.34 -8.75 -15.48
C LEU A 637 -3.67 -10.23 -15.78
N LEU A 638 -4.79 -10.52 -16.45
CA LEU A 638 -5.17 -11.86 -16.89
C LEU A 638 -4.19 -12.47 -17.91
N HIS A 639 -3.76 -11.71 -18.92
CA HIS A 639 -3.08 -12.25 -20.10
C HIS A 639 -1.56 -12.02 -20.11
N CYS A 640 -1.07 -10.97 -19.46
CA CYS A 640 0.31 -10.49 -19.51
C CYS A 640 1.02 -10.76 -18.17
N PRO A 641 2.26 -11.31 -18.19
CA PRO A 641 3.01 -11.75 -19.38
C PRO A 641 2.45 -13.03 -20.02
N HIS A 642 1.84 -13.91 -19.23
CA HIS A 642 1.26 -15.18 -19.66
C HIS A 642 -0.11 -15.44 -18.99
N PRO A 643 -1.02 -16.25 -19.57
CA PRO A 643 -2.40 -16.33 -19.09
C PRO A 643 -2.57 -16.97 -17.69
N LEU A 644 -3.21 -16.23 -16.76
CA LEU A 644 -3.61 -16.75 -15.44
C LEU A 644 -4.64 -17.89 -15.57
N ASN A 645 -4.56 -18.84 -14.63
CA ASN A 645 -5.46 -19.98 -14.49
C ASN A 645 -6.86 -19.57 -13.95
N VAL A 646 -7.70 -18.95 -14.79
CA VAL A 646 -9.09 -18.56 -14.46
C VAL A 646 -10.11 -19.57 -14.98
N ARG A 647 -10.89 -20.16 -14.06
CA ARG A 647 -12.13 -20.88 -14.37
C ARG A 647 -13.29 -19.89 -14.33
N LYS A 648 -13.95 -19.68 -15.47
CA LYS A 648 -15.11 -18.78 -15.64
C LYS A 648 -16.41 -19.59 -15.61
N ARG A 649 -17.51 -18.95 -15.19
CA ARG A 649 -18.81 -19.59 -14.88
C ARG A 649 -18.78 -20.54 -13.67
N SER A 650 -17.70 -20.51 -12.88
CA SER A 650 -17.53 -21.27 -11.64
C SER A 650 -18.06 -20.45 -10.46
N ALA A 651 -19.38 -20.31 -10.39
CA ALA A 651 -20.04 -19.59 -9.30
C ALA A 651 -19.93 -20.40 -8.01
N VAL A 652 -19.19 -19.89 -7.01
CA VAL A 652 -19.03 -20.56 -5.71
C VAL A 652 -20.33 -20.52 -4.92
N LYS A 653 -20.67 -21.64 -4.28
CA LYS A 653 -21.84 -21.84 -3.44
C LYS A 653 -21.49 -22.14 -1.98
N ARG A 654 -20.40 -22.89 -1.74
CA ARG A 654 -19.94 -23.29 -0.41
C ARG A 654 -18.42 -23.18 -0.31
N ILE A 655 -17.94 -22.70 0.84
CA ILE A 655 -16.52 -22.65 1.20
C ILE A 655 -16.39 -23.35 2.56
N ALA A 656 -15.95 -24.61 2.54
CA ALA A 656 -15.48 -25.27 3.75
C ALA A 656 -14.02 -24.89 3.98
N TYR A 657 -13.67 -24.40 5.16
CA TYR A 657 -12.32 -23.93 5.51
C TYR A 657 -11.91 -24.37 6.93
N SER A 658 -10.63 -24.24 7.26
CA SER A 658 -10.05 -24.62 8.55
C SER A 658 -9.68 -23.35 9.32
N PRO A 659 -10.44 -22.94 10.36
CA PRO A 659 -10.14 -21.74 11.17
C PRO A 659 -8.83 -21.86 11.97
N ASP A 660 -8.37 -23.08 12.17
CA ASP A 660 -7.22 -23.51 12.97
C ASP A 660 -6.02 -23.95 12.11
N GLN A 661 -6.11 -23.88 10.78
CA GLN A 661 -5.10 -24.31 9.80
C GLN A 661 -4.71 -25.81 9.90
N SER A 662 -5.55 -26.66 10.49
CA SER A 662 -5.32 -28.11 10.62
C SER A 662 -5.64 -28.92 9.36
N GLY A 663 -6.34 -28.35 8.37
CA GLY A 663 -6.74 -29.05 7.15
C GLY A 663 -6.94 -28.14 5.93
N ALA A 664 -7.02 -28.79 4.76
CA ALA A 664 -7.33 -28.11 3.50
C ALA A 664 -8.78 -27.62 3.47
N ALA A 665 -9.03 -26.58 2.68
CA ALA A 665 -10.35 -26.07 2.34
C ALA A 665 -10.92 -26.76 1.09
N THR A 666 -12.25 -26.82 1.00
CA THR A 666 -12.99 -27.36 -0.14
C THR A 666 -14.04 -26.35 -0.59
N ILE A 667 -13.98 -25.97 -1.87
CA ILE A 667 -14.86 -24.98 -2.50
C ILE A 667 -15.79 -25.69 -3.48
N ASP A 668 -17.11 -25.61 -3.26
CA ASP A 668 -18.11 -26.15 -4.19
C ASP A 668 -18.73 -25.04 -5.04
N CYS A 669 -18.90 -25.31 -6.33
CA CYS A 669 -19.55 -24.44 -7.30
C CYS A 669 -20.99 -24.90 -7.62
N GLU A 670 -21.81 -23.97 -8.11
CA GLU A 670 -23.22 -24.22 -8.52
C GLU A 670 -23.37 -25.20 -9.69
N ASP A 671 -22.31 -25.39 -10.49
CA ASP A 671 -22.25 -26.38 -11.58
C ASP A 671 -21.97 -27.81 -11.09
N GLY A 672 -21.76 -27.99 -9.77
CA GLY A 672 -21.39 -29.27 -9.17
C GLY A 672 -19.90 -29.61 -9.27
N SER A 673 -19.05 -28.66 -9.70
CA SER A 673 -17.60 -28.81 -9.61
C SER A 673 -17.09 -28.43 -8.21
N THR A 674 -16.08 -29.16 -7.75
CA THR A 674 -15.43 -28.95 -6.45
C THR A 674 -13.93 -28.71 -6.66
N ILE A 675 -13.34 -27.88 -5.80
CA ILE A 675 -11.91 -27.54 -5.79
C ILE A 675 -11.40 -27.64 -4.36
N ASP A 676 -10.42 -28.51 -4.12
CA ASP A 676 -9.66 -28.52 -2.87
C ASP A 676 -8.47 -27.56 -2.96
N ALA A 677 -8.19 -26.84 -1.87
CA ALA A 677 -7.12 -25.86 -1.77
C ALA A 677 -6.58 -25.76 -0.34
N ASP A 678 -5.27 -25.63 -0.18
CA ASP A 678 -4.63 -25.41 1.13
C ASP A 678 -5.00 -24.04 1.72
N VAL A 679 -5.24 -23.05 0.84
CA VAL A 679 -5.58 -21.66 1.20
C VAL A 679 -6.65 -21.11 0.25
N VAL A 680 -7.59 -20.34 0.81
CA VAL A 680 -8.64 -19.63 0.06
C VAL A 680 -8.48 -18.12 0.20
N VAL A 681 -8.45 -17.41 -0.92
CA VAL A 681 -8.52 -15.94 -0.96
C VAL A 681 -9.92 -15.54 -1.43
N SER A 682 -10.75 -15.08 -0.51
CA SER A 682 -12.06 -14.50 -0.84
C SER A 682 -11.86 -13.08 -1.41
N THR A 683 -12.38 -12.85 -2.62
CA THR A 683 -12.58 -11.49 -3.17
C THR A 683 -14.05 -11.18 -3.49
N ILE A 684 -14.94 -11.93 -2.83
CA ILE A 684 -16.40 -11.81 -2.92
C ILE A 684 -16.83 -10.39 -2.49
N PRO A 685 -17.59 -9.63 -3.30
CA PRO A 685 -18.05 -8.29 -2.93
C PRO A 685 -18.86 -8.27 -1.63
N LEU A 686 -18.71 -7.21 -0.82
CA LEU A 686 -19.41 -7.06 0.46
C LEU A 686 -20.94 -7.21 0.35
N GLY A 687 -21.57 -6.72 -0.72
CA GLY A 687 -23.00 -6.95 -0.96
C GLY A 687 -23.39 -8.43 -1.10
N VAL A 688 -22.52 -9.26 -1.70
CA VAL A 688 -22.73 -10.71 -1.84
C VAL A 688 -22.53 -11.43 -0.49
N LEU A 689 -21.61 -10.93 0.36
CA LEU A 689 -21.46 -11.40 1.73
C LEU A 689 -22.69 -11.06 2.59
N LYS A 690 -23.20 -9.82 2.51
CA LYS A 690 -24.46 -9.40 3.17
C LYS A 690 -25.67 -10.22 2.73
N ASP A 691 -25.79 -10.49 1.43
CA ASP A 691 -26.83 -11.33 0.81
C ASP A 691 -26.81 -12.80 1.28
N SER A 692 -25.76 -13.22 2.01
CA SER A 692 -25.63 -14.56 2.60
C SER A 692 -25.79 -15.72 1.60
N SER A 693 -25.52 -15.46 0.32
CA SER A 693 -25.75 -16.42 -0.78
C SER A 693 -24.65 -17.46 -0.95
N ILE A 694 -23.56 -17.35 -0.17
CA ILE A 694 -22.45 -18.30 -0.13
C ILE A 694 -22.35 -18.86 1.30
N ASN A 695 -22.40 -20.17 1.42
CA ASN A 695 -22.33 -20.87 2.71
C ASN A 695 -20.87 -21.03 3.16
N PHE A 696 -20.53 -20.53 4.34
CA PHE A 696 -19.22 -20.70 4.97
C PHE A 696 -19.31 -21.80 6.03
N GLU A 697 -18.42 -22.79 5.96
CA GLU A 697 -18.37 -23.92 6.89
C GLU A 697 -16.97 -24.04 7.54
N PRO A 698 -16.82 -23.83 8.86
CA PRO A 698 -17.84 -23.32 9.79
C PRO A 698 -18.28 -21.88 9.46
N ALA A 699 -19.36 -21.42 10.08
CA ALA A 699 -19.84 -20.05 9.88
C ALA A 699 -18.78 -19.02 10.27
N LEU A 700 -18.78 -17.87 9.58
CA LEU A 700 -17.90 -16.74 9.89
C LEU A 700 -18.16 -16.27 11.35
N PRO A 701 -17.10 -15.90 12.10
CA PRO A 701 -17.23 -15.50 13.50
C PRO A 701 -17.91 -14.14 13.64
N GLU A 702 -18.56 -13.91 14.79
CA GLU A 702 -19.36 -12.71 15.08
C GLU A 702 -18.61 -11.38 14.82
N TRP A 703 -17.31 -11.33 15.11
CA TRP A 703 -16.49 -10.15 14.84
C TRP A 703 -16.37 -9.84 13.33
N LYS A 704 -16.41 -10.85 12.46
CA LYS A 704 -16.41 -10.68 11.01
C LYS A 704 -17.81 -10.33 10.50
N THR A 705 -18.84 -11.02 10.97
CA THR A 705 -20.23 -10.72 10.53
C THR A 705 -20.68 -9.34 10.97
N GLY A 706 -20.31 -8.90 12.18
CA GLY A 706 -20.60 -7.54 12.67
C GLY A 706 -19.97 -6.44 11.80
N ALA A 707 -18.77 -6.63 11.26
CA ALA A 707 -18.17 -5.69 10.30
C ALA A 707 -18.84 -5.77 8.91
N ILE A 708 -19.21 -6.98 8.45
CA ILE A 708 -20.04 -7.18 7.24
C ILE A 708 -21.39 -6.47 7.38
N GLU A 709 -21.97 -6.41 8.57
CA GLU A 709 -23.23 -5.73 8.87
C GLU A 709 -23.07 -4.20 8.92
N ARG A 710 -22.10 -3.68 9.70
CA ARG A 710 -21.88 -2.24 9.93
C ARG A 710 -21.43 -1.46 8.70
N LEU A 711 -20.54 -2.03 7.88
CA LEU A 711 -20.13 -1.39 6.64
C LEU A 711 -21.33 -1.30 5.68
N GLY A 712 -21.49 -0.15 5.04
CA GLY A 712 -22.48 0.05 3.99
C GLY A 712 -22.08 -0.64 2.70
N PHE A 713 -23.05 -0.92 1.83
CA PHE A 713 -22.80 -1.29 0.45
C PHE A 713 -23.82 -0.61 -0.46
N GLY A 714 -23.36 0.38 -1.22
CA GLY A 714 -24.20 1.32 -1.95
C GLY A 714 -24.68 0.81 -3.31
N VAL A 715 -25.51 1.60 -3.98
CA VAL A 715 -25.90 1.42 -5.38
C VAL A 715 -25.70 2.75 -6.09
N LEU A 716 -24.96 2.70 -7.20
CA LEU A 716 -24.83 3.76 -8.19
C LEU A 716 -25.09 3.14 -9.55
N ASN A 717 -26.02 3.70 -10.31
CA ASN A 717 -26.34 3.24 -11.65
C ASN A 717 -26.06 4.29 -12.73
N LYS A 718 -25.98 3.83 -13.98
CA LYS A 718 -25.64 4.62 -15.15
C LYS A 718 -26.61 4.36 -16.29
N VAL A 719 -26.85 5.40 -17.09
CA VAL A 719 -27.57 5.32 -18.35
C VAL A 719 -26.66 5.86 -19.45
N ALA A 720 -26.06 4.95 -20.22
CA ALA A 720 -25.22 5.29 -21.36
C ALA A 720 -26.06 5.34 -22.65
N LEU A 721 -25.96 6.45 -23.39
CA LEU A 721 -26.72 6.77 -24.59
C LEU A 721 -25.77 7.05 -25.76
N VAL A 722 -25.95 6.33 -26.87
CA VAL A 722 -25.11 6.43 -28.07
C VAL A 722 -25.87 7.14 -29.18
N TYR A 723 -25.25 8.13 -29.79
CA TYR A 723 -25.81 8.97 -30.85
C TYR A 723 -25.01 8.85 -32.16
N LYS A 724 -25.59 9.32 -33.26
CA LYS A 724 -24.88 9.36 -34.57
C LYS A 724 -23.84 10.48 -34.62
N GLU A 725 -24.21 11.63 -34.05
CA GLU A 725 -23.47 12.89 -34.06
C GLU A 725 -23.67 13.56 -32.68
N PRO A 726 -22.67 14.30 -32.16
CA PRO A 726 -22.82 15.02 -30.90
C PRO A 726 -23.62 16.31 -31.09
N PHE A 727 -24.61 16.55 -30.23
CA PHE A 727 -25.37 17.81 -30.14
C PHE A 727 -24.99 18.66 -28.92
N TRP A 728 -24.04 18.17 -28.10
CA TRP A 728 -23.51 18.81 -26.91
C TRP A 728 -22.11 19.40 -27.17
N ASP A 729 -21.63 20.25 -26.25
CA ASP A 729 -20.29 20.81 -26.32
C ASP A 729 -19.21 19.71 -26.14
N THR A 730 -18.48 19.40 -27.22
CA THR A 730 -17.39 18.41 -27.20
C THR A 730 -16.11 18.95 -26.53
N THR A 731 -16.04 20.26 -26.27
CA THR A 731 -14.96 20.89 -25.49
C THR A 731 -15.12 20.68 -23.98
N ARG A 732 -16.27 20.17 -23.52
CA ARG A 732 -16.52 19.72 -22.15
C ARG A 732 -16.40 18.19 -22.04
N ASP A 733 -15.93 17.71 -20.89
CA ASP A 733 -15.96 16.27 -20.54
C ASP A 733 -17.14 15.92 -19.62
N ILE A 734 -17.65 16.89 -18.86
CA ILE A 734 -18.73 16.74 -17.89
C ILE A 734 -19.70 17.94 -18.02
N PHE A 735 -20.99 17.70 -17.82
CA PHE A 735 -21.98 18.76 -17.52
C PHE A 735 -22.97 18.30 -16.44
N GLY A 736 -23.45 19.26 -15.64
CA GLY A 736 -24.45 19.07 -14.60
C GLY A 736 -25.83 19.55 -15.06
N VAL A 737 -26.91 18.94 -14.54
CA VAL A 737 -28.28 19.42 -14.70
C VAL A 737 -28.98 19.42 -13.35
N LEU A 738 -29.44 20.59 -12.92
CA LEU A 738 -30.19 20.74 -11.67
C LEU A 738 -31.55 20.04 -11.79
N ARG A 739 -31.90 19.24 -10.78
CA ARG A 739 -33.16 18.51 -10.73
C ARG A 739 -34.17 19.22 -9.83
N ASP A 740 -35.39 19.37 -10.33
CA ASP A 740 -36.50 19.94 -9.55
C ASP A 740 -36.89 19.02 -8.38
N PRO A 741 -37.12 19.56 -7.17
CA PRO A 741 -37.75 18.84 -6.06
C PRO A 741 -39.22 18.52 -6.35
N ILE A 742 -39.87 17.75 -5.46
CA ILE A 742 -41.31 17.41 -5.55
C ILE A 742 -42.19 18.67 -5.75
N TYR A 743 -41.83 19.78 -5.10
CA TYR A 743 -42.47 21.08 -5.28
C TYR A 743 -41.43 22.11 -5.71
N ARG A 744 -41.47 22.53 -6.98
CA ARG A 744 -40.49 23.41 -7.68
C ARG A 744 -39.91 24.60 -6.90
N ALA A 745 -40.69 25.18 -5.98
CA ALA A 745 -40.33 26.35 -5.17
C ALA A 745 -40.00 26.01 -3.71
N SER A 746 -39.77 24.75 -3.38
CA SER A 746 -39.52 24.30 -2.01
C SER A 746 -38.18 24.79 -1.48
N LEU A 747 -38.18 25.17 -0.20
CA LEU A 747 -36.99 25.44 0.60
C LEU A 747 -36.76 24.34 1.66
N ASN A 748 -37.33 23.14 1.46
CA ASN A 748 -37.23 22.00 2.37
C ASN A 748 -36.40 20.88 1.74
N GLN A 749 -35.28 20.52 2.37
CA GLN A 749 -34.35 19.46 1.92
C GLN A 749 -35.02 18.10 1.68
N ALA A 750 -36.08 17.77 2.43
CA ALA A 750 -36.78 16.50 2.25
C ALA A 750 -37.39 16.33 0.84
N ASP A 751 -37.82 17.43 0.20
CA ASP A 751 -38.50 17.40 -1.10
C ASP A 751 -37.55 17.14 -2.28
N TYR A 752 -36.23 17.21 -2.05
CA TYR A 752 -35.20 17.00 -3.07
C TYR A 752 -34.72 15.54 -3.15
N SER A 753 -34.81 14.78 -2.05
CA SER A 753 -34.18 13.46 -1.91
C SER A 753 -34.49 12.47 -3.03
N PRO A 754 -35.77 12.31 -3.50
CA PRO A 754 -36.08 11.35 -4.55
C PRO A 754 -35.47 11.69 -5.92
N ASN A 755 -35.16 12.97 -6.17
CA ASN A 755 -34.87 13.49 -7.51
C ASN A 755 -33.43 13.98 -7.70
N ARG A 756 -32.74 14.46 -6.65
CA ARG A 756 -31.48 15.20 -6.81
C ARG A 756 -30.39 14.43 -7.56
N GLY A 757 -30.25 13.13 -7.32
CA GLY A 757 -29.26 12.25 -7.97
C GLY A 757 -29.70 11.67 -9.31
N ARG A 758 -30.84 12.09 -9.87
CA ARG A 758 -31.48 11.48 -11.04
C ARG A 758 -31.07 12.19 -12.34
N PHE A 759 -30.19 11.61 -13.15
CA PHE A 759 -29.64 12.26 -14.37
C PHE A 759 -28.98 13.64 -14.07
N PHE A 760 -28.38 13.79 -12.89
CA PHE A 760 -27.87 15.08 -12.38
C PHE A 760 -26.52 15.48 -12.97
N GLN A 761 -25.74 14.51 -13.44
CA GLN A 761 -24.39 14.69 -13.97
C GLN A 761 -24.16 13.73 -15.14
N TRP A 762 -23.53 14.26 -16.19
CA TRP A 762 -23.41 13.64 -17.51
C TRP A 762 -21.96 13.68 -18.00
N PHE A 763 -21.43 12.54 -18.43
CA PHE A 763 -20.07 12.41 -18.97
C PHE A 763 -20.09 12.29 -20.50
N ASN A 764 -19.31 13.13 -21.17
CA ASN A 764 -19.03 13.04 -22.61
C ASN A 764 -17.92 12.00 -22.87
N CYS A 765 -18.31 10.72 -22.93
CA CYS A 765 -17.39 9.61 -23.16
C CYS A 765 -16.99 9.43 -24.63
N THR A 766 -17.24 10.40 -25.53
CA THR A 766 -16.97 10.26 -26.96
C THR A 766 -15.50 9.91 -27.25
N LYS A 767 -14.54 10.58 -26.60
CA LYS A 767 -13.10 10.35 -26.76
C LYS A 767 -12.64 8.95 -26.31
N THR A 768 -13.30 8.38 -25.30
CA THR A 768 -12.88 7.12 -24.67
C THR A 768 -13.65 5.91 -25.20
N SER A 769 -14.89 6.13 -25.66
CA SER A 769 -15.77 5.11 -26.26
C SER A 769 -15.66 5.00 -27.78
N GLY A 770 -15.15 6.03 -28.46
CA GLY A 770 -14.94 6.05 -29.92
C GLY A 770 -16.13 6.50 -30.76
N VAL A 771 -17.30 6.71 -30.16
CA VAL A 771 -18.53 7.13 -30.85
C VAL A 771 -19.29 8.13 -29.97
N PRO A 772 -20.12 9.04 -30.51
CA PRO A 772 -20.81 10.06 -29.73
C PRO A 772 -21.65 9.44 -28.60
N THR A 773 -21.14 9.53 -27.36
CA THR A 773 -21.70 8.80 -26.21
C THR A 773 -21.77 9.70 -24.99
N LEU A 774 -22.96 9.81 -24.43
CA LEU A 774 -23.18 10.39 -23.11
C LEU A 774 -23.41 9.28 -22.08
N ILE A 775 -22.91 9.45 -20.85
CA ILE A 775 -23.23 8.59 -19.71
C ILE A 775 -23.79 9.45 -18.58
N ALA A 776 -25.09 9.30 -18.29
CA ALA A 776 -25.73 9.92 -17.15
C ALA A 776 -25.57 9.08 -15.88
N LEU A 777 -25.49 9.75 -14.73
CA LEU A 777 -25.45 9.13 -13.41
C LEU A 777 -26.84 9.10 -12.73
N MET A 778 -27.07 8.00 -11.99
CA MET A 778 -28.24 7.78 -11.13
C MET A 778 -27.71 7.45 -9.72
N ALA A 779 -27.68 8.45 -8.85
CA ALA A 779 -27.11 8.43 -7.49
C ALA A 779 -28.19 8.59 -6.40
N GLY A 780 -27.81 8.38 -5.13
CA GLY A 780 -28.72 8.50 -3.99
C GLY A 780 -29.96 7.61 -4.14
N ASP A 781 -31.13 8.12 -3.75
CA ASP A 781 -32.41 7.38 -3.87
C ASP A 781 -32.72 6.96 -5.32
N ALA A 782 -32.33 7.77 -6.30
CA ALA A 782 -32.58 7.51 -7.73
C ALA A 782 -31.82 6.27 -8.25
N ALA A 783 -30.69 5.91 -7.63
CA ALA A 783 -29.96 4.69 -7.97
C ALA A 783 -30.79 3.42 -7.70
N PHE A 784 -31.54 3.42 -6.58
CA PHE A 784 -32.41 2.31 -6.15
C PHE A 784 -33.80 2.33 -6.83
N GLN A 785 -34.22 3.48 -7.37
CA GLN A 785 -35.38 3.58 -8.27
C GLN A 785 -35.06 2.92 -9.63
N THR A 786 -33.90 3.25 -10.20
CA THR A 786 -33.38 2.73 -11.49
C THR A 786 -33.37 1.19 -11.58
N GLU A 787 -33.13 0.50 -10.46
CA GLU A 787 -33.19 -0.96 -10.36
C GLU A 787 -34.59 -1.53 -10.72
N LYS A 788 -35.67 -0.78 -10.44
CA LYS A 788 -37.06 -1.23 -10.49
C LYS A 788 -37.82 -0.74 -11.73
N GLU A 789 -37.37 0.35 -12.33
CA GLU A 789 -37.95 0.94 -13.54
C GLU A 789 -37.55 0.18 -14.81
N ASP A 790 -38.28 0.38 -15.90
CA ASP A 790 -37.95 -0.18 -17.21
C ASP A 790 -36.95 0.70 -18.00
N ASN A 791 -36.27 0.11 -18.98
CA ASN A 791 -35.26 0.83 -19.76
C ASN A 791 -35.84 1.89 -20.71
N GLN A 792 -37.08 1.76 -21.16
CA GLN A 792 -37.68 2.69 -22.12
C GLN A 792 -38.11 3.98 -21.41
N SER A 793 -38.74 3.90 -20.24
CA SER A 793 -39.05 5.05 -19.40
C SER A 793 -37.79 5.83 -19.00
N LEU A 794 -36.74 5.13 -18.57
CA LEU A 794 -35.45 5.74 -18.22
C LEU A 794 -34.81 6.46 -19.41
N VAL A 795 -34.85 5.89 -20.62
CA VAL A 795 -34.31 6.53 -21.84
C VAL A 795 -35.17 7.71 -22.31
N ALA A 796 -36.48 7.63 -22.16
CA ALA A 796 -37.40 8.72 -22.50
C ALA A 796 -37.19 9.93 -21.56
N GLU A 797 -37.05 9.72 -20.25
CA GLU A 797 -36.71 10.82 -19.33
C GLU A 797 -35.31 11.38 -19.63
N ALA A 798 -34.30 10.52 -19.84
CA ALA A 798 -32.95 10.97 -20.16
C ALA A 798 -32.94 11.84 -21.43
N THR A 799 -33.70 11.47 -22.45
CA THR A 799 -33.83 12.25 -23.69
C THR A 799 -34.61 13.55 -23.46
N GLN A 800 -35.61 13.58 -22.56
CA GLN A 800 -36.31 14.80 -22.19
C GLN A 800 -35.44 15.80 -21.41
N VAL A 801 -34.56 15.31 -20.51
CA VAL A 801 -33.56 16.12 -19.81
C VAL A 801 -32.54 16.71 -20.79
N LEU A 802 -32.17 15.96 -21.82
CA LEU A 802 -31.31 16.47 -22.89
C LEU A 802 -32.06 17.48 -23.79
N ARG A 803 -33.36 17.29 -24.06
CA ARG A 803 -34.20 18.25 -24.80
C ARG A 803 -34.39 19.56 -24.04
N SER A 804 -34.49 19.55 -22.71
CA SER A 804 -34.59 20.82 -21.97
C SER A 804 -33.31 21.63 -22.06
N VAL A 805 -32.12 21.00 -22.08
CA VAL A 805 -30.81 21.69 -22.19
C VAL A 805 -30.44 22.07 -23.63
N PHE A 806 -30.53 21.13 -24.58
CA PHE A 806 -30.05 21.30 -25.96
C PHE A 806 -31.17 21.52 -27.00
N GLY A 807 -32.42 21.61 -26.54
CA GLY A 807 -33.61 21.86 -27.36
C GLY A 807 -34.28 20.61 -27.93
N GLU A 808 -35.52 20.76 -28.38
CA GLU A 808 -36.38 19.69 -28.93
C GLU A 808 -35.76 18.92 -30.12
N GLY A 809 -34.74 19.48 -30.78
CA GLY A 809 -33.99 18.83 -31.86
C GLY A 809 -33.13 17.63 -31.44
N VAL A 810 -32.96 17.37 -30.14
CA VAL A 810 -32.23 16.19 -29.66
C VAL A 810 -32.91 14.90 -30.15
N PRO A 811 -32.19 14.02 -30.90
CA PRO A 811 -32.73 12.78 -31.41
C PRO A 811 -32.84 11.71 -30.31
N GLU A 812 -33.62 10.65 -30.57
CA GLU A 812 -33.56 9.43 -29.77
C GLU A 812 -32.21 8.71 -29.96
N PRO A 813 -31.66 8.06 -28.92
CA PRO A 813 -30.39 7.34 -28.99
C PRO A 813 -30.46 6.08 -29.88
N VAL A 814 -29.37 5.77 -30.56
CA VAL A 814 -29.22 4.61 -31.46
C VAL A 814 -28.97 3.31 -30.68
N GLU A 815 -28.28 3.40 -29.54
CA GLU A 815 -28.22 2.33 -28.53
C GLU A 815 -28.25 2.97 -27.13
N ALA A 816 -28.94 2.31 -26.20
CA ALA A 816 -28.96 2.68 -24.80
C ALA A 816 -28.56 1.49 -23.92
N ILE A 817 -27.80 1.76 -22.86
CA ILE A 817 -27.31 0.75 -21.92
C ILE A 817 -27.49 1.25 -20.48
N ILE A 818 -28.36 0.57 -19.74
CA ILE A 818 -28.70 0.87 -18.34
C ILE A 818 -28.02 -0.19 -17.44
N THR A 819 -27.37 0.24 -16.36
CA THR A 819 -26.83 -0.67 -15.34
C THR A 819 -27.84 -0.96 -14.23
N ARG A 820 -27.70 -2.12 -13.58
CA ARG A 820 -28.48 -2.52 -12.38
C ARG A 820 -27.58 -3.31 -11.43
N TRP A 821 -26.70 -2.59 -10.74
CA TRP A 821 -25.66 -3.19 -9.88
C TRP A 821 -26.23 -3.82 -8.59
N GLY A 822 -27.34 -3.28 -8.05
CA GLY A 822 -28.05 -3.88 -6.92
C GLY A 822 -28.67 -5.24 -7.26
N SER A 823 -29.28 -5.35 -8.45
CA SER A 823 -29.86 -6.60 -8.95
C SER A 823 -28.84 -7.63 -9.42
N ASP A 824 -27.60 -7.24 -9.71
CA ASP A 824 -26.54 -8.15 -10.16
C ASP A 824 -26.11 -9.10 -9.03
N ARG A 825 -26.48 -10.38 -9.15
CA ARG A 825 -26.20 -11.43 -8.17
C ARG A 825 -24.71 -11.63 -7.81
N PHE A 826 -23.79 -11.14 -8.65
CA PHE A 826 -22.34 -11.23 -8.44
C PHE A 826 -21.74 -9.86 -8.05
N ALA A 827 -22.56 -8.95 -7.50
CA ALA A 827 -22.14 -7.68 -6.94
C ALA A 827 -23.03 -7.25 -5.76
N ARG A 828 -24.36 -7.28 -5.94
CA ARG A 828 -25.40 -6.85 -4.98
C ARG A 828 -25.24 -5.39 -4.54
N GLY A 829 -24.80 -4.54 -5.47
CA GLY A 829 -24.48 -3.13 -5.26
C GLY A 829 -23.19 -2.71 -5.98
N SER A 830 -22.81 -1.45 -5.81
CA SER A 830 -21.68 -0.82 -6.49
C SER A 830 -20.39 -0.88 -5.66
N TYR A 831 -20.36 -0.34 -4.44
CA TYR A 831 -19.17 -0.34 -3.58
C TYR A 831 -19.48 -0.06 -2.10
N SER A 832 -18.51 -0.30 -1.22
CA SER A 832 -18.66 -0.05 0.23
C SER A 832 -18.69 1.43 0.59
N TYR A 833 -19.40 1.76 1.67
CA TYR A 833 -19.38 3.07 2.34
C TYR A 833 -19.36 2.89 3.86
N THR A 834 -19.06 3.92 4.63
CA THR A 834 -19.15 3.86 6.11
C THR A 834 -20.59 4.06 6.57
N GLY A 835 -21.28 2.97 6.94
CA GLY A 835 -22.68 3.02 7.39
C GLY A 835 -22.88 3.73 8.73
N PRO A 836 -24.14 3.97 9.17
CA PRO A 836 -24.42 4.82 10.34
C PRO A 836 -23.75 4.32 11.63
N ASN A 837 -23.57 3.01 11.75
CA ASN A 837 -22.98 2.34 12.92
C ASN A 837 -21.48 1.99 12.75
N PHE A 838 -20.81 2.50 11.71
CA PHE A 838 -19.41 2.20 11.37
C PHE A 838 -18.45 2.41 12.54
N GLN A 839 -17.53 1.46 12.74
CA GLN A 839 -16.44 1.51 13.70
C GLN A 839 -15.12 1.73 12.97
N LEU A 840 -14.21 2.50 13.58
CA LEU A 840 -12.99 2.99 12.91
C LEU A 840 -12.08 1.86 12.36
N ASP A 841 -12.13 0.66 12.94
CA ASP A 841 -11.36 -0.51 12.49
C ASP A 841 -12.15 -1.51 11.63
N ASP A 842 -13.37 -1.19 11.18
CA ASP A 842 -14.22 -2.13 10.42
C ASP A 842 -13.55 -2.63 9.12
N TYR A 843 -12.74 -1.78 8.44
CA TYR A 843 -12.00 -2.21 7.24
C TYR A 843 -10.85 -3.16 7.56
N GLU A 844 -10.13 -2.92 8.67
CA GLU A 844 -9.10 -3.79 9.21
C GLU A 844 -9.71 -5.11 9.71
N VAL A 845 -10.90 -5.06 10.32
CA VAL A 845 -11.68 -6.24 10.71
C VAL A 845 -12.12 -7.04 9.48
N MET A 846 -12.54 -6.38 8.40
CA MET A 846 -12.80 -7.05 7.13
C MET A 846 -11.54 -7.66 6.50
N ALA A 847 -10.38 -7.01 6.63
CA ALA A 847 -9.10 -7.48 6.11
C ALA A 847 -8.53 -8.73 6.84
N LYS A 848 -8.74 -8.87 8.16
CA LYS A 848 -8.20 -9.98 8.98
C LYS A 848 -8.55 -11.38 8.42
N PRO A 849 -7.59 -12.30 8.22
CA PRO A 849 -7.89 -13.68 7.83
C PRO A 849 -8.51 -14.50 8.96
N ILE A 850 -9.04 -15.69 8.63
CA ILE A 850 -9.59 -16.68 9.55
C ILE A 850 -9.00 -18.04 9.19
N GLY A 851 -7.99 -18.50 9.92
CA GLY A 851 -7.30 -19.75 9.61
C GLY A 851 -6.68 -19.74 8.22
N ASN A 852 -7.14 -20.59 7.30
CA ASN A 852 -6.70 -20.60 5.90
C ASN A 852 -7.61 -19.81 4.92
N LEU A 853 -8.55 -19.00 5.42
CA LEU A 853 -9.42 -18.12 4.63
C LEU A 853 -8.99 -16.64 4.77
N PHE A 854 -8.51 -16.05 3.68
CA PHE A 854 -8.05 -14.66 3.58
C PHE A 854 -9.06 -13.77 2.83
N PHE A 855 -9.03 -12.45 3.05
CA PHE A 855 -10.01 -11.50 2.50
C PHE A 855 -9.34 -10.31 1.80
N ALA A 856 -9.65 -10.13 0.51
CA ALA A 856 -9.25 -8.98 -0.30
C ALA A 856 -10.44 -8.37 -1.08
N GLY A 857 -10.31 -7.12 -1.53
CA GLY A 857 -11.38 -6.33 -2.13
C GLY A 857 -11.33 -4.88 -1.64
N GLU A 858 -12.07 -3.98 -2.30
CA GLU A 858 -12.13 -2.57 -1.88
C GLU A 858 -12.63 -2.40 -0.44
N HIS A 859 -13.62 -3.19 -0.02
CA HIS A 859 -14.11 -3.28 1.36
C HIS A 859 -13.11 -3.90 2.37
N THR A 860 -11.83 -4.06 2.00
CA THR A 860 -10.74 -4.54 2.88
C THR A 860 -9.50 -3.61 2.82
N CYS A 861 -9.69 -2.36 2.38
CA CYS A 861 -8.62 -1.37 2.20
C CYS A 861 -9.04 -0.02 2.82
N GLY A 862 -8.85 0.15 4.13
CA GLY A 862 -9.33 1.32 4.88
C GLY A 862 -8.68 2.67 4.52
N THR A 863 -7.66 2.68 3.66
CA THR A 863 -7.07 3.90 3.10
C THR A 863 -7.58 4.24 1.70
N HIS A 864 -8.21 3.29 0.99
CA HIS A 864 -8.71 3.45 -0.38
C HIS A 864 -9.98 2.61 -0.64
N PRO A 865 -11.02 2.71 0.20
CA PRO A 865 -12.27 1.95 0.05
C PRO A 865 -12.98 2.33 -1.25
N ALA A 866 -13.97 1.54 -1.67
CA ALA A 866 -14.70 1.68 -2.94
C ALA A 866 -13.89 1.64 -4.27
N THR A 867 -12.58 1.92 -4.27
CA THR A 867 -11.80 2.18 -5.48
C THR A 867 -11.22 0.94 -6.18
N VAL A 868 -10.87 1.12 -7.45
CA VAL A 868 -10.17 0.09 -8.25
C VAL A 868 -8.72 -0.11 -7.77
N HIS A 869 -8.03 0.95 -7.36
CA HIS A 869 -6.65 0.87 -6.88
C HIS A 869 -6.58 0.30 -5.46
N GLY A 870 -7.52 0.60 -4.56
CA GLY A 870 -7.64 -0.04 -3.25
C GLY A 870 -7.97 -1.54 -3.35
N ALA A 871 -8.85 -1.91 -4.28
CA ALA A 871 -9.05 -3.32 -4.63
C ALA A 871 -7.73 -3.98 -5.09
N TYR A 872 -6.94 -3.34 -5.96
CA TYR A 872 -5.64 -3.86 -6.39
C TYR A 872 -4.63 -3.98 -5.22
N LEU A 873 -4.49 -2.94 -4.40
CA LEU A 873 -3.63 -2.92 -3.20
C LEU A 873 -3.99 -4.03 -2.21
N SER A 874 -5.27 -4.26 -1.95
CA SER A 874 -5.72 -5.37 -1.09
C SER A 874 -5.32 -6.76 -1.63
N GLY A 875 -5.21 -6.90 -2.96
CA GLY A 875 -4.72 -8.11 -3.60
C GLY A 875 -3.22 -8.32 -3.38
N LEU A 876 -2.43 -7.25 -3.46
CA LEU A 876 -0.99 -7.28 -3.14
C LEU A 876 -0.76 -7.60 -1.66
N ARG A 877 -1.52 -6.96 -0.74
CA ARG A 877 -1.51 -7.26 0.70
C ARG A 877 -1.73 -8.75 0.96
N VAL A 878 -2.83 -9.32 0.46
CA VAL A 878 -3.14 -10.74 0.72
C VAL A 878 -2.14 -11.68 0.03
N ALA A 879 -1.54 -11.31 -1.10
CA ALA A 879 -0.45 -12.11 -1.68
C ALA A 879 0.78 -12.18 -0.76
N SER A 880 1.10 -11.09 -0.06
CA SER A 880 2.13 -11.03 0.98
C SER A 880 1.78 -11.91 2.19
N GLU A 881 0.57 -11.75 2.74
CA GLU A 881 0.06 -12.53 3.90
C GLU A 881 0.04 -14.05 3.63
N VAL A 882 -0.44 -14.44 2.43
CA VAL A 882 -0.50 -15.84 1.99
C VAL A 882 0.90 -16.42 1.80
N LEU A 883 1.84 -15.67 1.20
CA LEU A 883 3.24 -16.10 1.12
C LEU A 883 3.85 -16.28 2.52
N GLU A 884 3.61 -15.32 3.43
CA GLU A 884 4.13 -15.34 4.80
C GLU A 884 3.66 -16.57 5.57
N SER A 885 2.39 -16.97 5.41
CA SER A 885 1.85 -18.21 5.99
C SER A 885 2.58 -19.49 5.53
N MET A 886 3.24 -19.46 4.36
CA MET A 886 3.93 -20.63 3.79
C MET A 886 5.42 -20.65 4.05
N ILE A 887 6.12 -19.51 3.91
CA ILE A 887 7.58 -19.44 4.04
C ILE A 887 8.04 -18.94 5.41
N GLY A 888 7.20 -18.23 6.15
CA GLY A 888 7.50 -17.56 7.41
C GLY A 888 7.70 -16.05 7.26
N PRO A 889 7.92 -15.31 8.37
CA PRO A 889 8.26 -13.89 8.35
C PRO A 889 9.60 -13.62 7.64
N ILE A 890 9.99 -12.35 7.54
CA ILE A 890 11.31 -11.97 6.99
C ILE A 890 12.39 -12.33 8.02
N ASP A 891 13.42 -13.07 7.59
CA ASP A 891 14.58 -13.44 8.40
C ASP A 891 15.53 -12.23 8.50
N VAL A 892 15.68 -11.65 9.69
CA VAL A 892 16.48 -10.44 9.96
C VAL A 892 17.79 -10.84 10.66
N PRO A 893 18.95 -10.80 9.99
CA PRO A 893 20.20 -11.27 10.58
C PRO A 893 20.65 -10.43 11.78
N GLU A 894 21.14 -11.06 12.84
CA GLU A 894 21.70 -10.36 14.01
C GLU A 894 23.23 -10.42 14.08
N PRO A 895 23.94 -9.30 14.35
CA PRO A 895 23.46 -7.92 14.21
C PRO A 895 23.18 -7.59 12.73
N LEU A 896 22.18 -6.73 12.50
CA LEU A 896 21.75 -6.37 11.14
C LEU A 896 22.81 -5.50 10.44
N VAL A 897 23.28 -4.46 11.11
CA VAL A 897 24.40 -3.61 10.65
C VAL A 897 25.71 -4.14 11.22
N LEU A 898 26.68 -4.52 10.38
CA LEU A 898 28.00 -4.95 10.85
C LEU A 898 28.83 -3.77 11.39
N PRO A 899 29.64 -3.94 12.45
CA PRO A 899 30.61 -2.92 12.89
C PRO A 899 31.66 -2.63 11.80
N LYS A 900 32.12 -1.38 11.71
CA LYS A 900 33.13 -0.93 10.72
C LYS A 900 34.39 -1.79 10.71
N ASP A 901 34.94 -2.08 11.88
CA ASP A 901 36.20 -2.82 12.02
C ASP A 901 36.06 -4.32 11.69
N SER A 902 34.84 -4.86 11.72
CA SER A 902 34.58 -6.29 11.45
C SER A 902 34.91 -6.68 10.01
N LEU A 903 34.78 -5.77 9.03
CA LEU A 903 35.05 -6.08 7.61
C LEU A 903 36.53 -6.40 7.34
N ALA A 904 37.46 -5.77 8.06
CA ALA A 904 38.89 -6.07 7.94
C ALA A 904 39.22 -7.47 8.51
N THR A 905 38.61 -7.80 9.65
CA THR A 905 38.74 -9.11 10.31
C THR A 905 38.06 -10.23 9.51
N LEU A 906 36.90 -9.95 8.89
CA LEU A 906 36.22 -10.86 7.98
C LEU A 906 37.01 -11.11 6.70
N LYS A 907 37.67 -10.09 6.12
CA LYS A 907 38.56 -10.30 4.97
C LYS A 907 39.79 -11.16 5.31
N ARG A 908 40.36 -11.03 6.51
CA ARG A 908 41.44 -11.94 6.97
C ARG A 908 40.92 -13.37 7.12
N LYS A 909 39.84 -13.58 7.90
CA LYS A 909 39.24 -14.90 8.08
C LYS A 909 38.78 -15.54 6.76
N ALA A 910 38.27 -14.77 5.81
CA ALA A 910 37.89 -15.27 4.50
C ALA A 910 39.12 -15.77 3.72
N ALA A 911 40.19 -14.96 3.63
CA ALA A 911 41.43 -15.35 2.94
C ALA A 911 42.14 -16.54 3.60
N GLU A 912 41.99 -16.71 4.91
CA GLU A 912 42.47 -17.87 5.68
C GLU A 912 41.62 -19.14 5.38
N LEU A 913 40.29 -19.00 5.32
CA LEU A 913 39.34 -20.09 5.03
C LEU A 913 39.35 -20.56 3.57
N GLU A 914 39.76 -19.71 2.62
CA GLU A 914 39.74 -20.01 1.19
C GLU A 914 41.00 -20.78 0.72
N ASN A 915 42.03 -20.88 1.56
CA ASN A 915 43.33 -21.49 1.25
C ASN A 915 43.60 -22.83 1.96
N GLN A 916 42.62 -23.41 2.66
CA GLN A 916 42.77 -24.72 3.32
C GLN A 916 41.87 -25.79 2.68
N PRO A 917 42.43 -26.89 2.11
CA PRO A 917 41.69 -28.13 2.04
C PRO A 917 41.43 -28.61 3.49
N LYS A 918 40.19 -29.00 3.80
CA LYS A 918 39.82 -29.43 5.15
C LYS A 918 40.50 -30.77 5.49
N ASP A 919 41.58 -30.70 6.27
CA ASP A 919 42.13 -31.85 6.97
C ASP A 919 41.10 -32.31 8.02
N LEU A 920 40.57 -33.53 7.87
CA LEU A 920 39.60 -34.11 8.81
C LEU A 920 40.16 -34.21 10.22
N ARG A 921 41.48 -34.42 10.35
CA ARG A 921 42.19 -34.42 11.63
C ARG A 921 42.16 -33.04 12.30
N GLN A 922 42.33 -31.97 11.52
CA GLN A 922 42.26 -30.61 12.06
C GLN A 922 40.83 -30.29 12.52
N ALA A 923 39.83 -30.64 11.72
CA ALA A 923 38.42 -30.44 12.10
C ALA A 923 38.04 -31.18 13.41
N ARG A 924 38.58 -32.39 13.64
CA ARG A 924 38.42 -33.10 14.91
C ARG A 924 39.16 -32.41 16.07
N LEU A 925 40.40 -31.98 15.86
CA LEU A 925 41.18 -31.28 16.89
C LEU A 925 40.54 -29.95 17.28
N ASP A 926 40.00 -29.20 16.31
CA ASP A 926 39.27 -27.95 16.53
C ASP A 926 37.97 -28.22 17.31
N ALA A 927 37.20 -29.25 16.95
CA ALA A 927 35.98 -29.62 17.68
C ALA A 927 36.27 -30.01 19.14
N TYR A 928 37.34 -30.79 19.34
CA TYR A 928 37.80 -31.21 20.67
C TYR A 928 38.37 -30.04 21.50
N GLU A 929 39.11 -29.11 20.89
CA GLU A 929 39.51 -27.85 21.54
C GLU A 929 38.27 -27.07 22.05
N ASN A 930 37.21 -26.98 21.25
CA ASN A 930 35.98 -26.30 21.66
C ASN A 930 35.24 -27.03 22.80
N GLU A 931 35.26 -28.36 22.83
CA GLU A 931 34.74 -29.17 23.96
C GLU A 931 35.53 -28.91 25.25
N VAL A 932 36.87 -28.97 25.18
CA VAL A 932 37.77 -28.67 26.30
C VAL A 932 37.59 -27.23 26.80
N TRP A 933 37.51 -26.24 25.90
CA TRP A 933 37.23 -24.84 26.28
C TRP A 933 35.83 -24.65 26.86
N GLY A 934 34.82 -25.38 26.38
CA GLY A 934 33.48 -25.41 26.96
C GLY A 934 33.48 -25.94 28.40
N ALA A 935 34.20 -27.04 28.66
CA ALA A 935 34.36 -27.60 30.00
C ALA A 935 35.11 -26.64 30.95
N ILE A 936 36.16 -25.95 30.48
CA ILE A 936 36.87 -24.92 31.24
C ILE A 936 35.92 -23.77 31.59
N TYR A 937 35.19 -23.23 30.61
CA TYR A 937 34.26 -22.12 30.80
C TYR A 937 33.12 -22.49 31.77
N ALA A 938 32.56 -23.70 31.65
CA ALA A 938 31.50 -24.18 32.54
C ALA A 938 31.96 -24.33 34.00
N LYS A 939 33.27 -24.55 34.23
CA LYS A 939 33.84 -24.75 35.57
C LYS A 939 34.37 -23.48 36.22
N PHE A 940 35.01 -22.59 35.45
CA PHE A 940 35.68 -21.38 35.95
C PHE A 940 35.03 -20.07 35.52
N GLY A 941 33.95 -20.13 34.74
CA GLY A 941 33.29 -18.96 34.17
C GLY A 941 34.11 -18.27 33.08
N PRO A 942 33.72 -17.04 32.67
CA PRO A 942 34.50 -16.24 31.75
C PRO A 942 35.86 -15.86 32.35
N TYR A 943 36.85 -15.67 31.48
CA TYR A 943 38.15 -15.11 31.85
C TYR A 943 37.96 -13.73 32.53
N PRO A 944 38.74 -13.38 33.56
CA PRO A 944 38.66 -12.06 34.19
C PRO A 944 38.76 -10.93 33.17
N LEU A 945 37.94 -9.88 33.32
CA LEU A 945 37.94 -8.73 32.41
C LEU A 945 38.90 -7.64 32.90
N PRO A 946 39.68 -7.00 32.00
CA PRO A 946 40.59 -5.92 32.39
C PRO A 946 39.81 -4.70 32.89
N PRO A 947 40.29 -4.01 33.94
CA PRO A 947 39.57 -2.87 34.52
C PRO A 947 39.45 -1.72 33.51
N GLN A 948 38.29 -1.05 33.50
CA GLN A 948 38.01 0.02 32.56
C GLN A 948 39.00 1.18 32.74
N LYS A 949 39.69 1.55 31.66
CA LYS A 949 40.70 2.61 31.66
C LYS A 949 40.05 4.00 31.72
N LEU A 950 39.88 4.53 32.93
CA LEU A 950 39.41 5.89 33.18
C LEU A 950 40.32 6.93 32.48
N THR A 951 39.74 8.07 32.07
CA THR A 951 40.48 9.16 31.41
C THR A 951 40.98 10.17 32.45
N ILE A 952 42.19 9.94 32.94
CA ILE A 952 42.71 10.53 34.19
C ILE A 952 43.64 11.74 33.97
N ASN A 953 43.24 12.68 33.11
CA ASN A 953 44.02 13.89 32.83
C ASN A 953 43.46 15.10 33.62
N PRO A 954 44.26 15.81 34.45
CA PRO A 954 43.82 16.99 35.20
C PRO A 954 43.14 18.05 34.33
N TYR A 955 43.65 18.28 33.11
CA TYR A 955 43.05 19.23 32.16
C TYR A 955 41.64 18.82 31.72
N VAL A 956 41.35 17.52 31.61
CA VAL A 956 40.02 17.02 31.22
C VAL A 956 39.03 17.17 32.37
N LEU A 957 39.46 16.97 33.61
CA LEU A 957 38.65 17.23 34.81
C LEU A 957 38.35 18.73 34.96
N PHE A 958 39.36 19.58 34.82
CA PHE A 958 39.20 21.03 34.79
C PHE A 958 38.30 21.51 33.65
N SER A 959 38.47 20.94 32.45
CA SER A 959 37.67 21.27 31.26
C SER A 959 36.18 20.97 31.44
N LYS A 960 35.84 19.88 32.13
CA LYS A 960 34.44 19.58 32.50
C LYS A 960 33.90 20.57 33.54
N ALA A 961 34.68 20.87 34.58
CA ALA A 961 34.25 21.77 35.66
C ALA A 961 34.09 23.24 35.23
N ASN A 962 34.83 23.70 34.21
CA ASN A 962 34.87 25.10 33.78
C ASN A 962 34.20 25.37 32.42
N ALA A 963 33.49 24.39 31.85
CA ALA A 963 32.92 24.50 30.50
C ALA A 963 31.97 25.70 30.34
N ASP A 964 31.17 26.01 31.36
CA ASP A 964 30.19 27.11 31.31
C ASP A 964 30.81 28.48 31.54
N LEU A 965 31.80 28.58 32.44
CA LEU A 965 32.61 29.78 32.60
C LEU A 965 33.40 30.10 31.31
N ALA A 966 33.85 29.07 30.58
CA ALA A 966 34.45 29.24 29.25
C ALA A 966 33.44 29.71 28.19
N ARG A 967 32.20 29.19 28.20
CA ARG A 967 31.11 29.69 27.34
C ARG A 967 30.83 31.17 27.58
N GLN A 968 30.65 31.57 28.84
CA GLN A 968 30.44 32.97 29.24
C GLN A 968 31.61 33.88 28.83
N ARG A 969 32.86 33.42 28.99
CA ARG A 969 34.05 34.17 28.53
C ARG A 969 34.15 34.28 27.00
N CYS A 970 33.62 33.33 26.23
CA CYS A 970 33.46 33.49 24.77
C CYS A 970 32.38 34.53 24.43
N GLU A 971 31.23 34.50 25.13
CA GLU A 971 30.09 35.39 24.88
C GLU A 971 30.41 36.86 25.20
N ALA A 972 31.07 37.13 26.33
CA ALA A 972 31.49 38.47 26.73
C ALA A 972 32.48 39.16 25.77
N ASN A 973 33.14 38.39 24.88
CA ASN A 973 34.07 38.91 23.86
C ASN A 973 33.44 39.01 22.46
N ARG A 974 32.14 38.72 22.30
CA ARG A 974 31.41 38.84 21.03
C ARG A 974 30.66 40.18 20.96
N ARG A 975 30.49 40.71 19.74
CA ARG A 975 29.63 41.88 19.49
C ARG A 975 28.15 41.48 19.68
N PRO A 976 27.29 42.38 20.19
CA PRO A 976 25.84 42.14 20.26
C PRO A 976 25.28 41.70 18.90
N GLY A 977 24.37 40.72 18.91
CA GLY A 977 23.71 40.19 17.71
C GLY A 977 24.39 39.00 17.02
N LYS A 978 25.59 38.56 17.45
CA LYS A 978 26.08 37.20 17.10
C LYS A 978 25.61 36.18 18.14
N GLY A 979 25.18 35.01 17.68
CA GLY A 979 24.63 33.93 18.52
C GLY A 979 25.65 33.25 19.45
N ARG A 980 25.31 32.05 19.95
CA ARG A 980 26.13 31.31 20.94
C ARG A 980 27.52 30.90 20.41
N PRO A 981 28.53 30.69 21.29
CA PRO A 981 29.87 30.25 20.91
C PRO A 981 29.90 28.85 20.29
N VAL A 982 30.81 28.64 19.34
CA VAL A 982 30.97 27.33 18.70
C VAL A 982 31.87 26.43 19.55
N SER A 983 31.65 25.10 19.57
CA SER A 983 32.40 24.15 20.43
C SER A 983 33.92 24.29 20.36
N ASN A 984 34.49 24.59 19.18
CA ASN A 984 35.93 24.82 19.02
C ASN A 984 36.42 26.09 19.75
N GLU A 985 35.63 27.15 19.82
CA GLU A 985 35.97 28.39 20.55
C GLU A 985 36.01 28.12 22.06
N VAL A 986 34.97 27.45 22.59
CA VAL A 986 34.88 27.07 24.00
C VAL A 986 36.06 26.18 24.40
N ARG A 987 36.43 25.21 23.56
CA ARG A 987 37.60 24.35 23.77
C ARG A 987 38.92 25.12 23.74
N THR A 988 39.02 26.15 22.90
CA THR A 988 40.19 27.04 22.83
C THR A 988 40.29 27.91 24.08
N MET A 989 39.16 28.46 24.57
CA MET A 989 39.12 29.23 25.82
C MET A 989 39.37 28.39 27.06
N LEU A 990 38.89 27.13 27.11
CA LEU A 990 39.28 26.17 28.15
C LEU A 990 40.80 25.90 28.15
N GLY A 991 41.39 25.71 26.97
CA GLY A 991 42.83 25.54 26.80
C GLY A 991 43.66 26.78 27.20
N LYS A 992 43.07 27.98 27.12
CA LYS A 992 43.66 29.21 27.67
C LYS A 992 43.47 29.29 29.18
N MET A 993 42.26 29.07 29.70
CA MET A 993 41.95 29.10 31.14
C MET A 993 42.82 28.13 31.94
N TRP A 994 43.14 26.95 31.42
CA TRP A 994 44.05 26.01 32.08
C TRP A 994 45.51 26.47 32.09
N LYS A 995 45.96 27.27 31.12
CA LYS A 995 47.31 27.86 31.13
C LYS A 995 47.38 29.03 32.11
N ASP A 996 46.36 29.88 32.09
CA ASP A 996 46.27 31.12 32.85
C ASP A 996 45.96 30.88 34.35
N ALA A 997 45.36 29.74 34.71
CA ALA A 997 45.05 29.38 36.10
C ALA A 997 46.29 29.23 36.99
N SER A 998 46.16 29.52 38.29
CA SER A 998 47.24 29.31 39.27
C SER A 998 47.51 27.82 39.52
N GLU A 999 48.67 27.49 40.09
CA GLU A 999 48.95 26.09 40.47
C GLU A 999 48.02 25.61 41.61
N GLU A 1000 47.54 26.51 42.46
CA GLU A 1000 46.57 26.24 43.53
C GLU A 1000 45.19 25.91 42.93
N GLU A 1001 44.76 26.60 41.86
CA GLU A 1001 43.52 26.29 41.13
C GLU A 1001 43.60 24.95 40.38
N LYS A 1002 44.81 24.55 39.94
CA LYS A 1002 45.05 23.28 39.24
C LYS A 1002 45.14 22.09 40.20
N GLU A 1003 45.63 22.29 41.43
CA GLU A 1003 45.99 21.19 42.35
C GLU A 1003 44.82 20.24 42.68
N PRO A 1004 43.58 20.68 42.94
CA PRO A 1004 42.44 19.76 43.17
C PRO A 1004 42.18 18.80 42.00
N PHE A 1005 42.47 19.23 40.77
CA PHE A 1005 42.35 18.42 39.56
C PHE A 1005 43.55 17.49 39.35
N LYS A 1006 44.76 17.89 39.80
CA LYS A 1006 45.94 17.00 39.87
C LYS A 1006 45.76 15.91 40.92
N GLN A 1007 45.29 16.27 42.11
CA GLN A 1007 45.05 15.35 43.22
C GLN A 1007 44.02 14.29 42.83
N ARG A 1008 42.82 14.69 42.37
CA ARG A 1008 41.78 13.75 41.88
C ARG A 1008 42.28 12.86 40.74
N ALA A 1009 43.18 13.36 39.89
CA ALA A 1009 43.79 12.54 38.85
C ALA A 1009 44.81 11.52 39.42
N ASN A 1010 45.60 11.88 40.42
CA ASN A 1010 46.52 10.96 41.09
C ASN A 1010 45.77 9.89 41.89
N GLU A 1011 44.68 10.26 42.57
CA GLU A 1011 43.78 9.34 43.29
C GLU A 1011 43.15 8.32 42.33
N GLY A 1012 42.52 8.78 41.24
CA GLY A 1012 41.94 7.90 40.21
C GLY A 1012 42.98 6.97 39.56
N LYS A 1013 44.22 7.45 39.38
CA LYS A 1013 45.34 6.65 38.87
C LYS A 1013 45.78 5.57 39.87
N ALA A 1014 45.80 5.86 41.18
CA ALA A 1014 46.09 4.89 42.21
C ALA A 1014 45.02 3.77 42.26
N VAL A 1015 43.73 4.14 42.21
CA VAL A 1015 42.62 3.18 42.17
C VAL A 1015 42.70 2.29 40.93
N TYR A 1016 42.97 2.85 39.75
CA TYR A 1016 43.13 2.06 38.52
C TYR A 1016 44.34 1.10 38.59
N LEU A 1017 45.46 1.52 39.19
CA LEU A 1017 46.63 0.65 39.37
C LEU A 1017 46.37 -0.50 40.37
N ALA A 1018 45.62 -0.25 41.44
CA ALA A 1018 45.19 -1.29 42.37
C ALA A 1018 44.24 -2.32 41.69
N ALA A 1019 43.26 -1.83 40.93
CA ALA A 1019 42.37 -2.69 40.13
C ALA A 1019 43.14 -3.52 39.09
N LEU A 1020 44.17 -2.94 38.46
CA LEU A 1020 45.03 -3.63 37.49
C LEU A 1020 45.95 -4.67 38.14
N ALA A 1021 46.35 -4.50 39.41
CA ALA A 1021 47.05 -5.52 40.17
C ALA A 1021 46.12 -6.71 40.48
N ASN A 1022 44.95 -6.43 41.05
CA ASN A 1022 43.94 -7.46 41.36
C ASN A 1022 43.52 -8.25 40.10
N TYR A 1023 43.34 -7.58 38.97
CA TYR A 1023 43.10 -8.22 37.67
C TYR A 1023 44.22 -9.21 37.28
N LYS A 1024 45.49 -8.83 37.42
CA LYS A 1024 46.62 -9.72 37.10
C LYS A 1024 46.68 -10.95 38.00
N ASP A 1025 46.38 -10.81 39.29
CA ASP A 1025 46.33 -11.96 40.19
C ASP A 1025 45.13 -12.88 39.91
N LEU A 1026 43.96 -12.32 39.58
CA LEU A 1026 42.80 -13.11 39.12
C LEU A 1026 43.12 -13.88 37.82
N CYS A 1027 43.73 -13.23 36.82
CA CYS A 1027 44.23 -13.91 35.61
C CYS A 1027 45.18 -15.05 35.97
N ARG A 1028 46.22 -14.78 36.78
CA ARG A 1028 47.24 -15.75 37.14
C ARG A 1028 46.68 -16.99 37.87
N VAL A 1029 45.64 -16.82 38.69
CA VAL A 1029 44.93 -17.93 39.34
C VAL A 1029 44.10 -18.70 38.31
N TRP A 1030 43.30 -18.00 37.50
CA TRP A 1030 42.47 -18.62 36.45
C TRP A 1030 43.32 -19.40 35.44
N ASP A 1031 44.46 -18.85 34.99
CA ASP A 1031 45.43 -19.51 34.11
C ASP A 1031 45.98 -20.80 34.74
N ALA A 1032 46.38 -20.77 36.02
CA ALA A 1032 46.93 -21.93 36.71
C ALA A 1032 45.89 -23.05 36.89
N ASP A 1033 44.68 -22.70 37.34
CA ASP A 1033 43.61 -23.66 37.63
C ASP A 1033 43.00 -24.24 36.35
N SER A 1034 42.85 -23.43 35.29
CA SER A 1034 42.37 -23.90 33.98
C SER A 1034 43.39 -24.81 33.29
N ILE A 1035 44.69 -24.52 33.36
CA ILE A 1035 45.75 -25.42 32.83
C ILE A 1035 45.76 -26.75 33.61
N ALA A 1036 45.67 -26.70 34.94
CA ALA A 1036 45.62 -27.90 35.78
C ALA A 1036 44.38 -28.76 35.47
N PHE A 1037 43.21 -28.13 35.30
CA PHE A 1037 41.98 -28.82 34.94
C PHE A 1037 42.00 -29.37 33.51
N ARG A 1038 42.47 -28.58 32.53
CA ARG A 1038 42.60 -29.01 31.13
C ARG A 1038 43.42 -30.29 31.02
N LYS A 1039 44.56 -30.35 31.71
CA LYS A 1039 45.42 -31.54 31.72
C LYS A 1039 44.77 -32.78 32.35
N ALA A 1040 43.87 -32.62 33.31
CA ALA A 1040 43.09 -33.72 33.87
C ALA A 1040 41.99 -34.16 32.90
N TYR A 1041 41.23 -33.21 32.37
CA TYR A 1041 40.15 -33.45 31.42
C TYR A 1041 40.64 -34.14 30.14
N GLU A 1042 41.79 -33.71 29.59
CA GLU A 1042 42.45 -34.33 28.43
C GLU A 1042 42.95 -35.76 28.68
N ALA A 1043 43.16 -36.17 29.94
CA ALA A 1043 43.52 -37.53 30.30
C ALA A 1043 42.30 -38.44 30.48
N GLU A 1044 41.14 -37.87 30.86
CA GLU A 1044 39.86 -38.58 31.01
C GLU A 1044 39.10 -38.71 29.68
N HIS A 1045 39.23 -37.74 28.77
CA HIS A 1045 38.48 -37.63 27.52
C HIS A 1045 39.39 -37.56 26.27
N PRO A 1046 40.30 -38.52 26.03
CA PRO A 1046 41.28 -38.42 24.94
C PRO A 1046 40.66 -38.38 23.54
N SER A 1047 41.08 -37.45 22.69
CA SER A 1047 40.56 -37.27 21.33
C SER A 1047 40.98 -38.40 20.37
N VAL A 1048 40.06 -39.33 20.10
CA VAL A 1048 40.25 -40.50 19.22
C VAL A 1048 39.90 -40.18 17.75
N PRO A 1049 40.70 -40.61 16.75
CA PRO A 1049 40.36 -40.50 15.33
C PRO A 1049 39.03 -41.16 14.93
N SER A 1050 38.41 -40.66 13.85
CA SER A 1050 37.28 -41.38 13.22
C SER A 1050 37.78 -42.55 12.35
N LYS A 1051 36.91 -43.51 12.04
CA LYS A 1051 37.25 -44.62 11.12
C LYS A 1051 37.61 -44.12 9.71
N GLU A 1052 37.03 -43.02 9.30
CA GLU A 1052 37.29 -42.37 8.01
C GLU A 1052 38.69 -41.70 8.01
N GLU A 1053 39.07 -41.06 9.12
CA GLU A 1053 40.41 -40.52 9.36
C GLU A 1053 41.47 -41.65 9.39
N GLU A 1054 41.18 -42.80 10.03
CA GLU A 1054 42.07 -43.97 9.99
C GLU A 1054 42.27 -44.52 8.57
N GLU A 1055 41.24 -44.48 7.73
CA GLU A 1055 41.28 -44.96 6.35
C GLU A 1055 42.05 -44.00 5.42
N GLU A 1056 41.88 -42.69 5.60
CA GLU A 1056 42.69 -41.66 4.93
C GLU A 1056 44.17 -41.71 5.35
N ILE A 1057 44.44 -41.93 6.65
CA ILE A 1057 45.80 -42.16 7.16
C ILE A 1057 46.42 -43.41 6.50
N ARG A 1058 45.67 -44.52 6.38
CA ARG A 1058 46.13 -45.73 5.68
C ARG A 1058 46.47 -45.46 4.22
N LEU A 1059 45.58 -44.80 3.47
CA LEU A 1059 45.78 -44.47 2.06
C LEU A 1059 47.01 -43.57 1.85
N SER A 1060 47.18 -42.53 2.67
CA SER A 1060 48.34 -41.63 2.60
C SER A 1060 49.67 -42.33 2.92
N SER A 1061 49.66 -43.42 3.71
CA SER A 1061 50.85 -44.19 4.06
C SER A 1061 51.36 -45.06 2.90
N GLN A 1062 50.46 -45.59 2.05
CA GLN A 1062 50.83 -46.41 0.90
C GLN A 1062 51.51 -45.57 -0.19
N GLY A 1063 50.94 -44.42 -0.57
CA GLY A 1063 51.49 -43.53 -1.60
C GLY A 1063 52.89 -42.97 -1.30
N LYS A 1064 53.33 -43.01 -0.03
CA LYS A 1064 54.68 -42.59 0.39
C LYS A 1064 55.74 -43.70 0.22
N ARG A 1065 55.38 -44.97 0.05
CA ARG A 1065 56.35 -46.05 -0.20
C ARG A 1065 56.88 -46.03 -1.64
N ASP A 1066 56.01 -45.98 -2.64
CA ASP A 1066 56.42 -46.03 -4.05
C ASP A 1066 57.32 -44.85 -4.47
N ARG A 1067 57.05 -43.65 -3.96
CA ARG A 1067 57.87 -42.45 -4.25
C ARG A 1067 59.30 -42.54 -3.71
N ARG A 1068 59.58 -43.40 -2.73
CA ARG A 1068 60.94 -43.57 -2.16
C ARG A 1068 61.78 -44.60 -2.92
N ALA A 1069 61.17 -45.50 -3.69
CA ALA A 1069 61.87 -46.55 -4.42
C ALA A 1069 62.55 -46.10 -5.74
N LYS A 1070 62.30 -44.86 -6.19
CA LYS A 1070 62.68 -44.38 -7.54
C LYS A 1070 63.80 -43.31 -7.58
N ARG A 1071 64.57 -43.13 -6.50
CA ARG A 1071 65.59 -42.06 -6.37
C ARG A 1071 66.88 -42.46 -5.64
N VAL A 1072 67.43 -43.64 -5.93
CA VAL A 1072 68.82 -44.01 -5.58
C VAL A 1072 69.44 -44.82 -6.73
N GLY A 1073 70.48 -44.30 -7.39
CA GLY A 1073 71.21 -44.99 -8.47
C GLY A 1073 71.93 -44.01 -9.43
N GLY A 1074 73.26 -44.14 -9.56
CA GLY A 1074 74.17 -43.19 -10.24
C GLY A 1074 74.89 -42.30 -9.22
N TYR A 1075 76.10 -42.64 -8.75
CA TYR A 1075 77.42 -42.47 -9.41
C TYR A 1075 77.66 -41.02 -9.88
N ALA A 1076 78.55 -40.17 -9.33
CA ALA A 1076 79.85 -40.27 -8.60
C ALA A 1076 81.10 -40.12 -9.51
N GLU A 1077 82.11 -39.38 -8.99
CA GLU A 1077 83.41 -39.02 -9.60
C GLU A 1077 83.33 -38.06 -10.82
N SER A 1078 84.28 -37.13 -11.10
CA SER A 1078 85.57 -36.78 -10.47
C SER A 1078 86.01 -35.30 -10.73
N GLU A 1079 86.77 -34.73 -9.78
CA GLU A 1079 87.93 -33.80 -9.92
C GLU A 1079 87.90 -32.41 -10.65
N VAL A 1080 88.25 -31.37 -9.85
CA VAL A 1080 89.37 -30.40 -10.03
C VAL A 1080 89.25 -29.13 -10.91
N SER A 1081 89.91 -28.06 -10.41
CA SER A 1081 90.35 -26.79 -11.03
C SER A 1081 89.40 -25.56 -11.00
N ASP A 1082 89.73 -24.64 -10.10
CA ASP A 1082 89.98 -23.18 -10.30
C ASP A 1082 89.27 -22.39 -11.42
N GLY A 1083 88.86 -21.15 -11.10
CA GLY A 1083 88.51 -20.15 -12.12
C GLY A 1083 87.77 -18.92 -11.60
N GLU A 1084 88.43 -17.77 -11.67
CA GLU A 1084 87.97 -16.42 -11.30
C GLU A 1084 86.67 -15.94 -11.98
N GLY A 1085 86.15 -14.79 -11.52
CA GLY A 1085 85.30 -13.91 -12.33
C GLY A 1085 83.90 -13.68 -11.75
N GLY A 1086 83.66 -12.48 -11.22
CA GLY A 1086 82.32 -12.01 -10.87
C GLY A 1086 81.91 -10.80 -11.71
N VAL A 1087 80.59 -10.64 -11.86
CA VAL A 1087 79.86 -9.36 -11.95
C VAL A 1087 78.60 -9.51 -11.11
#